data_AF-F4XZ87-F1
#
_entry.id   AF-F4XZ87-F1
#
_cell.length_a   1.000
_cell.length_b   1.000
_cell.length_c   1.000
_cell.angle_alpha   90.00
_cell.angle_beta   90.00
_cell.angle_gamma   90.00
#
_symmetry.space_group_name_H-M   'P 1'
#
loop_
_entity.id
_entity.type
_entity.pdbx_description
1 polymer ?
#
loop_
_entity_poly.entity_id
_entity_poly.type
_entity_poly.pdbx_seq_one_letter_code
_entity_poly.pdbx_strand_id
1 'polypeptide(L)'
;MFEYIAQPIVIFIDEIDSVLQLSFKDDFFALIRACYNKRAENSAYNRLSFVLLGVATPGDLIGDKDRTPFNIGRAVELHGFQRDEVEPLVRGLAGQVSNPQAVIQEILDWTGGQPFLTQKLCQLVVSSASVFDPLKKGEKEWIEKLVRSHVISNWEATDEPEHLKTIRDRILSNEQRSAYLLELYQQVWQQGEVVANNSLEEGKLQLSGLVVKQRVGAFPVLKVYNRIYHQVFNQDWIEQELAALRPYSEGFRAWVASGFQDESLLLRGKALKDAQAWAKRKNLSYLDQQFLAASEKKGIEEQIAQEKLEAELDRERKDRAATQKRNQVLTEANRKAQRRIQIGAVVLSIAVLGAIVSGLVARKEMIKLQKTKADYEILKEDIEPLNRLSELAEELQNNGLSSEAQEAWRQASQSTKILENKRHLKQAMLLASISLANQQLSQKYQEFEQDSKATERWNEARQRIKQIKEKNLLPSQPNLDVPEEWAIYVHVKRVQGSRLRKEGKIEEALKVYKEAFDRLDTAWKKFPNVDLDTEIPIPSFLPQQQSILSTNAVENFHREYIQLLSENGQDYQMVKNSLFNHFLAEIHFFMKSANWKDADLKNVRIMLYIADREKEGWLDRPDIKNFSCQKLRTLNTLWVKHSDGKFGFSVQKQILDKIIAERGLPKGEYDKLLDETWYEWWEKVNWFAEIFNKNKAEEGHLPLAPWNTKDNRTATFRGEDPVTDWRKSFLSVLFSRCDW
;
A
#
# COMPACT_ATOMS: atom_id res chain seq x y z
N MET A 1 32.59 -23.08 -28.22
CA MET A 1 33.12 -22.24 -27.12
C MET A 1 33.69 -23.09 -25.99
N PHE A 2 32.87 -23.88 -25.28
CA PHE A 2 33.34 -24.67 -24.12
C PHE A 2 34.35 -25.78 -24.45
N GLU A 3 34.41 -26.24 -25.70
CA GLU A 3 35.41 -27.21 -26.18
C GLU A 3 36.82 -26.61 -26.33
N TYR A 4 36.91 -25.29 -26.51
CA TYR A 4 38.18 -24.61 -26.86
C TYR A 4 38.74 -23.77 -25.70
N ILE A 5 37.93 -23.47 -24.69
CA ILE A 5 38.31 -22.69 -23.51
C ILE A 5 38.07 -23.60 -22.31
N ALA A 6 39.03 -23.71 -21.39
CA ALA A 6 38.92 -24.56 -20.19
C ALA A 6 38.65 -23.76 -18.90
N GLN A 7 38.86 -22.44 -18.93
CA GLN A 7 38.77 -21.52 -17.78
C GLN A 7 37.36 -20.91 -17.61
N PRO A 8 37.04 -20.28 -16.46
CA PRO A 8 35.85 -19.45 -16.32
C PRO A 8 35.80 -18.35 -17.38
N ILE A 9 34.63 -18.14 -17.97
CA ILE A 9 34.32 -17.12 -18.97
C ILE A 9 33.33 -16.14 -18.32
N VAL A 10 33.70 -14.88 -18.23
CA VAL A 10 32.83 -13.82 -17.73
C VAL A 10 32.59 -12.83 -18.86
N ILE A 11 31.32 -12.65 -19.22
CA ILE A 11 30.89 -11.71 -20.26
C ILE A 11 30.33 -10.49 -19.55
N PHE A 12 31.02 -9.36 -19.69
CA PHE A 12 30.54 -8.07 -19.22
C PHE A 12 29.74 -7.42 -20.34
N ILE A 13 28.50 -7.05 -20.04
CA ILE A 13 27.62 -6.30 -20.92
C ILE A 13 27.44 -4.95 -20.23
N ASP A 14 28.15 -3.96 -20.75
CA ASP A 14 28.04 -2.59 -20.30
C ASP A 14 26.86 -1.88 -21.00
N GLU A 15 26.39 -0.78 -20.41
CA GLU A 15 25.26 0.02 -20.91
C GLU A 15 24.01 -0.83 -21.22
N ILE A 16 23.60 -1.68 -20.26
CA ILE A 16 22.44 -2.57 -20.44
C ILE A 16 21.15 -1.82 -20.77
N ASP A 17 21.04 -0.55 -20.40
CA ASP A 17 19.93 0.32 -20.75
C ASP A 17 19.81 0.59 -22.26
N SER A 18 20.91 0.49 -23.02
CA SER A 18 20.88 0.55 -24.50
C SER A 18 20.07 -0.60 -25.12
N VAL A 19 19.98 -1.75 -24.42
CA VAL A 19 19.19 -2.91 -24.86
C VAL A 19 17.69 -2.63 -24.83
N LEU A 20 17.22 -1.62 -24.08
CA LEU A 20 15.81 -1.24 -24.01
C LEU A 20 15.22 -0.79 -25.34
N GLN A 21 16.07 -0.29 -26.24
CA GLN A 21 15.68 0.19 -27.56
C GLN A 21 15.68 -0.90 -28.64
N LEU A 22 16.16 -2.11 -28.30
CA LEU A 22 16.30 -3.21 -29.25
C LEU A 22 14.98 -4.00 -29.35
N SER A 23 14.60 -4.35 -30.59
CA SER A 23 13.39 -5.14 -30.88
C SER A 23 13.44 -6.57 -30.34
N PHE A 24 14.65 -7.09 -30.07
CA PHE A 24 14.90 -8.45 -29.58
C PHE A 24 15.30 -8.50 -28.10
N LYS A 25 15.03 -7.44 -27.31
CA LYS A 25 15.44 -7.37 -25.89
C LYS A 25 15.00 -8.59 -25.08
N ASP A 26 13.79 -9.08 -25.29
CA ASP A 26 13.23 -10.20 -24.52
C ASP A 26 13.92 -11.52 -24.91
N ASP A 27 14.23 -11.71 -26.20
CA ASP A 27 14.99 -12.85 -26.70
C ASP A 27 16.44 -12.83 -26.19
N PHE A 28 17.05 -11.65 -26.08
CA PHE A 28 18.38 -11.47 -25.51
C PHE A 28 18.44 -11.94 -24.05
N PHE A 29 17.47 -11.52 -23.22
CA PHE A 29 17.41 -11.97 -21.83
C PHE A 29 16.97 -13.43 -21.69
N ALA A 30 16.13 -13.94 -22.61
CA ALA A 30 15.78 -15.35 -22.67
C ALA A 30 17.00 -16.22 -22.98
N LEU A 31 17.92 -15.77 -23.84
CA LEU A 31 19.19 -16.46 -24.13
C LEU A 31 20.08 -16.55 -22.88
N ILE A 32 20.26 -15.44 -22.17
CA ILE A 32 21.03 -15.42 -20.91
C ILE A 32 20.43 -16.40 -19.90
N ARG A 33 19.11 -16.41 -19.77
CA ARG A 33 18.39 -17.37 -18.92
C ARG A 33 18.55 -18.81 -19.39
N ALA A 34 18.51 -19.07 -20.70
CA ALA A 34 18.72 -20.40 -21.25
C ALA A 34 20.14 -20.92 -20.93
N CYS A 35 21.16 -20.08 -21.03
CA CYS A 35 22.52 -20.41 -20.59
C CYS A 35 22.58 -20.75 -19.10
N TYR A 36 21.85 -20.02 -18.26
CA TYR A 36 21.76 -20.33 -16.83
C TYR A 36 21.06 -21.68 -16.57
N ASN A 37 19.92 -21.94 -17.22
CA ASN A 37 19.16 -23.19 -17.03
C ASN A 37 19.95 -24.42 -17.47
N LYS A 38 20.75 -24.30 -18.55
CA LYS A 38 21.61 -25.39 -19.04
C LYS A 38 22.69 -25.84 -18.05
N ARG A 39 22.96 -25.09 -16.99
CA ARG A 39 23.88 -25.50 -15.91
C ARG A 39 23.45 -26.79 -15.23
N ALA A 40 22.15 -27.09 -15.21
CA ALA A 40 21.61 -28.33 -14.63
C ALA A 40 21.90 -29.56 -15.51
N GLU A 41 21.98 -29.38 -16.83
CA GLU A 41 22.16 -30.47 -17.80
C GLU A 41 23.62 -30.62 -18.25
N ASN A 42 24.39 -29.54 -18.24
CA ASN A 42 25.76 -29.49 -18.71
C ASN A 42 26.62 -28.61 -17.81
N SER A 43 27.52 -29.27 -17.07
CA SER A 43 28.40 -28.63 -16.09
C SER A 43 29.34 -27.59 -16.70
N ALA A 44 29.63 -27.64 -18.01
CA ALA A 44 30.43 -26.63 -18.69
C ALA A 44 29.81 -25.23 -18.62
N TYR A 45 28.49 -25.11 -18.55
CA TYR A 45 27.79 -23.82 -18.43
C TYR A 45 27.98 -23.15 -17.06
N ASN A 46 28.45 -23.87 -16.03
CA ASN A 46 28.82 -23.25 -14.75
C ASN A 46 30.02 -22.31 -14.88
N ARG A 47 30.82 -22.51 -15.93
CA ARG A 47 31.97 -21.66 -16.23
C ARG A 47 31.58 -20.36 -16.91
N LEU A 48 30.35 -20.19 -17.39
CA LEU A 48 29.90 -18.98 -18.08
C LEU A 48 29.10 -18.09 -17.15
N SER A 49 29.59 -16.89 -16.87
CA SER A 49 28.87 -15.86 -16.10
C SER A 49 28.63 -14.62 -16.94
N PHE A 50 27.48 -13.97 -16.72
CA PHE A 50 27.14 -12.68 -17.32
C PHE A 50 27.11 -11.62 -16.23
N VAL A 51 27.76 -10.49 -16.50
CA VAL A 51 27.70 -9.30 -15.66
C VAL A 51 27.02 -8.21 -16.47
N LEU A 52 25.91 -7.69 -15.94
CA LEU A 52 25.12 -6.64 -16.58
C LEU A 52 25.40 -5.34 -15.84
N LEU A 53 25.92 -4.33 -16.55
CA LEU A 53 26.27 -3.02 -16.02
C LEU A 53 25.45 -1.97 -16.78
N GLY A 54 24.99 -0.93 -16.10
CA GLY A 54 24.24 0.18 -16.72
C GLY A 54 23.14 0.73 -15.82
N VAL A 55 22.37 1.67 -16.36
CA VAL A 55 21.43 2.51 -15.59
C VAL A 55 19.99 2.09 -15.90
N ALA A 56 19.56 0.93 -15.39
CA ALA A 56 18.19 0.45 -15.57
C ALA A 56 17.67 -0.23 -14.30
N THR A 57 16.36 -0.09 -14.03
CA THR A 57 15.71 -0.94 -13.04
C THR A 57 15.42 -2.32 -13.65
N PRO A 58 15.35 -3.40 -12.85
CA PRO A 58 14.90 -4.70 -13.36
C PRO A 58 13.54 -4.63 -14.05
N GLY A 59 12.64 -3.73 -13.63
CA GLY A 59 11.34 -3.52 -14.27
C GLY A 59 11.43 -2.85 -15.64
N ASP A 60 12.43 -1.99 -15.90
CA ASP A 60 12.64 -1.38 -17.21
C ASP A 60 13.07 -2.43 -18.24
N LEU A 61 13.87 -3.41 -17.82
CA LEU A 61 14.45 -4.46 -18.68
C LEU A 61 13.47 -5.61 -19.02
N ILE A 62 12.21 -5.58 -18.54
CA ILE A 62 11.22 -6.67 -18.70
C ILE A 62 10.06 -6.24 -19.61
N GLY A 63 9.81 -6.97 -20.71
CA GLY A 63 8.58 -6.85 -21.51
C GLY A 63 7.38 -7.65 -20.98
N ASP A 64 7.62 -8.88 -20.50
CA ASP A 64 6.60 -9.83 -20.00
C ASP A 64 6.77 -10.09 -18.49
N LYS A 65 5.77 -9.66 -17.70
CA LYS A 65 5.80 -9.71 -16.22
C LYS A 65 5.74 -11.13 -15.65
N ASP A 66 5.29 -12.12 -16.42
CA ASP A 66 5.19 -13.52 -16.00
C ASP A 66 6.48 -14.32 -16.23
N ARG A 67 7.44 -13.75 -16.97
CA ARG A 67 8.72 -14.38 -17.35
C ARG A 67 9.91 -13.52 -16.95
N THR A 68 10.11 -13.27 -15.67
CA THR A 68 11.27 -12.45 -15.22
C THR A 68 12.61 -13.20 -15.35
N PRO A 69 13.54 -12.71 -16.21
CA PRO A 69 14.88 -13.29 -16.36
C PRO A 69 15.82 -12.88 -15.21
N PHE A 70 15.46 -11.88 -14.40
CA PHE A 70 16.33 -11.34 -13.35
C PHE A 70 16.19 -12.03 -11.99
N ASN A 71 15.21 -12.93 -11.80
CA ASN A 71 15.10 -13.73 -10.57
C ASN A 71 16.34 -14.62 -10.32
N ILE A 72 17.08 -14.96 -11.38
CA ILE A 72 18.30 -15.78 -11.31
C ILE A 72 19.58 -14.95 -11.10
N GLY A 73 19.54 -13.63 -11.29
CA GLY A 73 20.69 -12.72 -11.12
C GLY A 73 20.95 -12.31 -9.66
N ARG A 74 22.19 -11.91 -9.34
CA ARG A 74 22.55 -11.31 -8.04
C ARG A 74 22.71 -9.81 -8.26
N ALA A 75 21.90 -8.99 -7.59
CA ALA A 75 22.09 -7.54 -7.58
C ALA A 75 23.35 -7.21 -6.77
N VAL A 76 24.18 -6.33 -7.32
CA VAL A 76 25.31 -5.72 -6.62
C VAL A 76 24.93 -4.27 -6.35
N GLU A 77 24.63 -3.97 -5.09
CA GLU A 77 24.35 -2.60 -4.68
C GLU A 77 25.68 -1.83 -4.63
N LEU A 78 25.76 -0.73 -5.37
CA LEU A 78 26.92 0.15 -5.37
C LEU A 78 26.69 1.25 -4.33
N HIS A 79 27.69 1.45 -3.47
CA HIS A 79 27.70 2.53 -2.48
C HIS A 79 28.74 3.59 -2.87
N GLY A 80 28.62 4.78 -2.29
CA GLY A 80 29.69 5.78 -2.40
C GLY A 80 30.96 5.29 -1.71
N PHE A 81 32.10 5.88 -2.08
CA PHE A 81 33.40 5.58 -1.49
C PHE A 81 33.37 5.69 0.04
N GLN A 82 33.89 4.66 0.69
CA GLN A 82 34.13 4.61 2.12
C GLN A 82 35.54 5.13 2.47
N ARG A 83 35.79 5.35 3.77
CA ARG A 83 37.04 5.94 4.26
C ARG A 83 38.29 5.13 3.86
N ASP A 84 38.17 3.81 3.82
CA ASP A 84 39.21 2.87 3.45
C ASP A 84 39.42 2.75 1.92
N GLU A 85 38.44 3.18 1.13
CA GLU A 85 38.47 3.07 -0.34
C GLU A 85 39.12 4.30 -1.01
N VAL A 86 39.33 5.39 -0.27
CA VAL A 86 39.86 6.67 -0.79
C VAL A 86 41.35 6.89 -0.56
N GLU A 87 42.09 5.88 -0.08
CA GLU A 87 43.53 6.00 0.18
C GLU A 87 44.35 6.55 -1.01
N PRO A 88 44.07 6.20 -2.27
CA PRO A 88 44.74 6.83 -3.41
C PRO A 88 44.50 8.36 -3.50
N LEU A 89 43.31 8.85 -3.15
CA LEU A 89 42.98 10.28 -3.14
C LEU A 89 43.68 10.99 -1.99
N VAL A 90 43.77 10.37 -0.81
CA VAL A 90 44.50 10.90 0.35
C VAL A 90 45.97 11.14 0.00
N ARG A 91 46.61 10.19 -0.70
CA ARG A 91 47.98 10.35 -1.17
C ARG A 91 48.14 11.51 -2.15
N GLY A 92 47.15 11.76 -3.00
CA GLY A 92 47.13 12.91 -3.92
C GLY A 92 47.03 14.27 -3.21
N LEU A 93 46.44 14.30 -2.02
CA LEU A 93 46.33 15.51 -1.18
C LEU A 93 47.58 15.75 -0.32
N ALA A 94 48.44 14.74 -0.15
CA ALA A 94 49.66 14.86 0.64
C ALA A 94 50.59 15.95 0.09
N GLY A 95 51.04 16.85 0.97
CA GLY A 95 51.88 17.99 0.60
C GLY A 95 51.13 19.18 -0.05
N GLN A 96 49.83 19.04 -0.33
CA GLN A 96 48.96 20.14 -0.79
C GLN A 96 48.20 20.77 0.38
N VAL A 97 47.87 19.99 1.41
CA VAL A 97 47.14 20.43 2.60
C VAL A 97 47.82 19.94 3.88
N SER A 98 47.57 20.62 5.01
CA SER A 98 48.20 20.28 6.30
C SER A 98 47.74 18.94 6.87
N ASN A 99 46.48 18.57 6.67
CA ASN A 99 45.92 17.30 7.15
C ASN A 99 45.06 16.63 6.06
N PRO A 100 45.67 15.82 5.18
CA PRO A 100 44.97 15.14 4.08
C PRO A 100 43.80 14.25 4.54
N GLN A 101 43.95 13.58 5.68
CA GLN A 101 42.93 12.69 6.25
C GLN A 101 41.70 13.48 6.74
N ALA A 102 41.91 14.62 7.40
CA ALA A 102 40.78 15.46 7.82
C ALA A 102 40.06 16.07 6.61
N VAL A 103 40.81 16.49 5.58
CA VAL A 103 40.24 17.05 4.35
C VAL A 103 39.42 16.01 3.59
N ILE A 104 39.93 14.79 3.38
CA ILE A 104 39.16 13.77 2.66
C ILE A 104 37.91 13.38 3.43
N GLN A 105 37.97 13.39 4.78
CA GLN A 105 36.81 13.06 5.60
C GLN A 105 35.69 14.08 5.38
N GLU A 106 36.01 15.37 5.42
CA GLU A 106 35.02 16.41 5.17
C GLU A 106 34.51 16.35 3.72
N ILE A 107 35.37 16.06 2.74
CA ILE A 107 34.93 15.83 1.35
C ILE A 107 33.90 14.71 1.28
N LEU A 108 34.16 13.56 1.91
CA LEU A 108 33.23 12.43 1.95
C LEU A 108 31.92 12.81 2.64
N ASP A 109 31.96 13.59 3.71
CA ASP A 109 30.76 14.07 4.43
C ASP A 109 29.91 14.99 3.53
N TRP A 110 30.52 15.78 2.65
CA TRP A 110 29.81 16.59 1.67
C TRP A 110 29.24 15.80 0.49
N THR A 111 30.00 14.84 -0.03
CA THR A 111 29.67 14.12 -1.27
C THR A 111 28.91 12.83 -1.04
N GLY A 112 28.83 12.33 0.19
CA GLY A 112 28.30 11.00 0.51
C GLY A 112 29.12 9.87 -0.13
N GLY A 113 30.40 10.14 -0.46
CA GLY A 113 31.25 9.22 -1.20
C GLY A 113 30.93 9.10 -2.68
N GLN A 114 30.07 9.95 -3.26
CA GLN A 114 29.77 9.90 -4.69
C GLN A 114 31.07 10.04 -5.50
N PRO A 115 31.44 9.08 -6.38
CA PRO A 115 32.79 9.02 -6.95
C PRO A 115 33.22 10.27 -7.71
N PHE A 116 32.35 10.80 -8.57
CA PHE A 116 32.65 11.96 -9.40
C PHE A 116 32.83 13.25 -8.57
N LEU A 117 31.92 13.53 -7.66
CA LEU A 117 31.96 14.69 -6.76
C LEU A 117 33.15 14.60 -5.80
N THR A 118 33.46 13.41 -5.30
CA THR A 118 34.62 13.19 -4.42
C THR A 118 35.90 13.56 -5.16
N GLN A 119 36.06 13.11 -6.41
CA GLN A 119 37.19 13.49 -7.26
C GLN A 119 37.18 14.99 -7.59
N LYS A 120 36.03 15.56 -7.96
CA LYS A 120 35.86 16.99 -8.30
C LYS A 120 36.24 17.89 -7.12
N LEU A 121 35.84 17.54 -5.90
CA LEU A 121 36.22 18.29 -4.71
C LEU A 121 37.70 18.12 -4.34
N CYS A 122 38.27 16.91 -4.49
CA CYS A 122 39.72 16.72 -4.29
C CYS A 122 40.52 17.61 -5.26
N GLN A 123 40.12 17.66 -6.53
CA GLN A 123 40.75 18.52 -7.52
C GLN A 123 40.59 20.01 -7.17
N LEU A 124 39.41 20.43 -6.74
CA LEU A 124 39.14 21.82 -6.33
C LEU A 124 40.03 22.23 -5.15
N VAL A 125 40.21 21.33 -4.18
CA VAL A 125 41.10 21.52 -3.02
C VAL A 125 42.53 21.74 -3.47
N VAL A 126 43.07 20.87 -4.33
CA VAL A 126 44.45 21.00 -4.84
C VAL A 126 44.62 22.30 -5.61
N SER A 127 43.67 22.66 -6.47
CA SER A 127 43.71 23.92 -7.24
C SER A 127 43.62 25.17 -6.37
N SER A 128 43.05 25.07 -5.16
CA SER A 128 42.83 26.19 -4.24
C SER A 128 43.83 26.24 -3.07
N ALA A 129 44.72 25.24 -2.97
CA ALA A 129 45.63 25.06 -1.85
C ALA A 129 46.62 26.22 -1.66
N SER A 130 46.96 26.95 -2.73
CA SER A 130 47.87 28.10 -2.69
C SER A 130 47.25 29.36 -2.09
N VAL A 131 45.92 29.42 -1.94
CA VAL A 131 45.17 30.63 -1.55
C VAL A 131 44.80 30.63 -0.06
N PHE A 132 44.94 29.49 0.64
CA PHE A 132 44.49 29.33 2.02
C PHE A 132 45.65 29.03 2.96
N ASP A 133 45.71 29.77 4.08
CA ASP A 133 46.58 29.48 5.22
C ASP A 133 45.80 28.59 6.22
N PRO A 134 46.00 27.26 6.23
CA PRO A 134 45.28 26.32 7.09
C PRO A 134 45.39 26.63 8.59
N LEU A 135 46.31 27.52 9.01
CA LEU A 135 46.55 27.85 10.41
C LEU A 135 45.50 28.79 11.05
N LYS A 136 44.58 29.41 10.29
CA LYS A 136 43.70 30.46 10.84
C LYS A 136 42.25 30.06 11.14
N LYS A 137 41.69 29.01 10.51
CA LYS A 137 40.25 28.67 10.66
C LYS A 137 39.84 27.19 10.57
N GLY A 138 40.76 26.24 10.42
CA GLY A 138 40.43 24.80 10.34
C GLY A 138 40.05 24.32 8.94
N GLU A 139 40.33 23.05 8.65
CA GLU A 139 40.12 22.42 7.33
C GLU A 139 38.62 22.33 6.97
N LYS A 140 37.76 22.09 7.96
CA LYS A 140 36.33 21.92 7.77
C LYS A 140 35.64 23.18 7.23
N GLU A 141 35.86 24.32 7.87
CA GLU A 141 35.31 25.60 7.45
C GLU A 141 35.80 26.00 6.05
N TRP A 142 37.03 25.62 5.71
CA TRP A 142 37.59 25.88 4.39
C TRP A 142 36.90 25.06 3.29
N ILE A 143 36.74 23.74 3.50
CA ILE A 143 36.03 22.88 2.55
C ILE A 143 34.58 23.34 2.39
N GLU A 144 33.88 23.68 3.47
CA GLU A 144 32.54 24.24 3.39
C GLU A 144 32.50 25.52 2.54
N LYS A 145 33.46 26.44 2.74
CA LYS A 145 33.55 27.66 1.93
C LYS A 145 33.81 27.36 0.46
N LEU A 146 34.71 26.43 0.14
CA LEU A 146 35.00 26.01 -1.24
C LEU A 146 33.77 25.41 -1.91
N VAL A 147 33.11 24.45 -1.27
CA VAL A 147 31.89 23.80 -1.78
C VAL A 147 30.79 24.83 -2.01
N ARG A 148 30.55 25.72 -1.04
CA ARG A 148 29.53 26.76 -1.18
C ARG A 148 29.82 27.71 -2.34
N SER A 149 31.06 28.16 -2.49
CA SER A 149 31.42 29.18 -3.48
C SER A 149 31.55 28.65 -4.90
N HIS A 150 32.00 27.40 -5.09
CA HIS A 150 32.31 26.86 -6.42
C HIS A 150 31.33 25.78 -6.90
N VAL A 151 30.57 25.15 -5.99
CA VAL A 151 29.65 24.05 -6.34
C VAL A 151 28.19 24.40 -6.10
N ILE A 152 27.85 25.06 -4.99
CA ILE A 152 26.45 25.33 -4.63
C ILE A 152 25.98 26.69 -5.17
N SER A 153 26.79 27.74 -4.98
CA SER A 153 26.43 29.08 -5.44
C SER A 153 26.47 29.13 -6.96
N ASN A 154 25.36 29.54 -7.58
CA ASN A 154 25.22 29.65 -9.03
C ASN A 154 25.56 28.34 -9.78
N TRP A 155 25.22 27.20 -9.17
CA TRP A 155 25.59 25.87 -9.66
C TRP A 155 25.20 25.63 -11.13
N GLU A 156 24.06 26.16 -11.58
CA GLU A 156 23.61 25.97 -12.96
C GLU A 156 24.60 26.50 -14.00
N ALA A 157 25.31 27.59 -13.67
CA ALA A 157 26.30 28.20 -14.54
C ALA A 157 27.72 27.66 -14.31
N THR A 158 28.00 27.04 -13.16
CA THR A 158 29.34 26.61 -12.76
C THR A 158 29.52 25.08 -12.73
N ASP A 159 28.49 24.32 -13.07
CA ASP A 159 28.54 22.85 -13.09
C ASP A 159 29.30 22.31 -14.32
N GLU A 160 30.63 22.48 -14.27
CA GLU A 160 31.57 21.96 -15.25
C GLU A 160 32.65 21.11 -14.56
N PRO A 161 32.94 19.88 -15.03
CA PRO A 161 32.10 19.10 -15.96
C PRO A 161 30.70 18.84 -15.38
N GLU A 162 29.72 18.69 -16.27
CA GLU A 162 28.31 18.55 -15.91
C GLU A 162 28.03 17.33 -15.04
N HIS A 163 27.21 17.53 -14.02
CA HIS A 163 26.74 16.49 -13.12
C HIS A 163 25.41 16.87 -12.49
N LEU A 164 25.35 18.03 -11.83
CA LEU A 164 24.11 18.57 -11.25
C LEU A 164 23.09 18.89 -12.35
N LYS A 165 23.52 19.47 -13.47
CA LYS A 165 22.67 19.71 -14.65
C LYS A 165 22.08 18.40 -15.18
N THR A 166 22.88 17.34 -15.24
CA THR A 166 22.42 16.02 -15.68
C THR A 166 21.36 15.43 -14.74
N ILE A 167 21.51 15.59 -13.42
CA ILE A 167 20.50 15.16 -12.44
C ILE A 167 19.19 15.94 -12.65
N ARG A 168 19.29 17.27 -12.74
CA ARG A 168 18.15 18.17 -13.02
C ARG A 168 17.42 17.72 -14.29
N ASP A 169 18.14 17.62 -15.39
CA ASP A 169 17.58 17.32 -16.70
C ASP A 169 16.94 15.94 -16.72
N ARG A 170 17.49 14.96 -15.98
CA ARG A 170 16.87 13.62 -15.86
C ARG A 170 15.54 13.67 -15.12
N ILE A 171 15.40 14.47 -14.06
CA ILE A 171 14.15 14.65 -13.31
C ILE A 171 13.12 15.42 -14.14
N LEU A 172 13.58 16.41 -14.91
CA LEU A 172 12.73 17.28 -15.74
C LEU A 172 12.48 16.74 -17.16
N SER A 173 13.15 15.66 -17.55
CA SER A 173 13.12 15.10 -18.92
C SER A 173 11.74 14.70 -19.43
N ASN A 174 10.84 14.30 -18.54
CA ASN A 174 9.49 13.90 -18.87
C ASN A 174 8.48 14.75 -18.11
N GLU A 175 8.01 15.81 -18.77
CA GLU A 175 7.02 16.76 -18.26
C GLU A 175 5.71 16.09 -17.79
N GLN A 176 5.40 14.86 -18.21
CA GLN A 176 4.24 14.12 -17.69
C GLN A 176 4.46 13.59 -16.28
N ARG A 177 5.72 13.36 -15.87
CA ARG A 177 6.07 12.73 -14.58
C ARG A 177 6.86 13.66 -13.66
N SER A 178 7.47 14.71 -14.19
CA SER A 178 8.34 15.61 -13.41
C SER A 178 7.64 16.19 -12.18
N ALA A 179 6.35 16.54 -12.27
CA ALA A 179 5.59 17.03 -11.13
C ALA A 179 5.54 16.00 -9.98
N TYR A 180 5.25 14.74 -10.29
CA TYR A 180 5.23 13.66 -9.31
C TYR A 180 6.62 13.39 -8.71
N LEU A 181 7.66 13.34 -9.56
CA LEU A 181 9.03 13.09 -9.10
C LEU A 181 9.54 14.20 -8.17
N LEU A 182 9.25 15.45 -8.51
CA LEU A 182 9.60 16.62 -7.69
C LEU A 182 8.88 16.61 -6.35
N GLU A 183 7.61 16.20 -6.30
CA GLU A 183 6.90 16.06 -5.04
C GLU A 183 7.40 14.90 -4.17
N LEU A 184 7.65 13.74 -4.77
CA LEU A 184 8.26 12.62 -4.05
C LEU A 184 9.62 13.05 -3.47
N TYR A 185 10.41 13.79 -4.26
CA TYR A 185 11.65 14.37 -3.79
C TYR A 185 11.44 15.40 -2.68
N GLN A 186 10.42 16.26 -2.79
CA GLN A 186 10.05 17.23 -1.74
C GLN A 186 9.76 16.54 -0.42
N GLN A 187 9.04 15.40 -0.43
CA GLN A 187 8.78 14.60 0.77
C GLN A 187 10.08 14.06 1.37
N VAL A 188 10.96 13.50 0.53
CA VAL A 188 12.28 13.01 0.97
C VAL A 188 13.13 14.14 1.55
N TRP A 189 13.11 15.32 0.93
CA TRP A 189 13.86 16.50 1.37
C TRP A 189 13.35 17.03 2.72
N GLN A 190 12.03 17.15 2.89
CA GLN A 190 11.42 17.69 4.11
C GLN A 190 11.49 16.73 5.31
N GLN A 191 11.23 15.44 5.08
CA GLN A 191 11.19 14.42 6.13
C GLN A 191 12.57 13.84 6.42
N GLY A 192 13.55 14.07 5.54
CA GLY A 192 14.89 13.50 5.57
C GLY A 192 14.92 12.04 5.13
N GLU A 193 13.99 11.21 5.61
CA GLU A 193 13.89 9.79 5.30
C GLU A 193 12.42 9.40 5.05
N VAL A 194 12.16 8.72 3.93
CA VAL A 194 10.82 8.24 3.55
C VAL A 194 10.88 6.74 3.32
N VAL A 195 9.93 5.97 3.87
CA VAL A 195 9.87 4.52 3.67
C VAL A 195 9.68 4.19 2.19
N ALA A 196 10.61 3.41 1.63
CA ALA A 196 10.59 3.00 0.23
C ALA A 196 9.54 1.90 0.01
N ASN A 197 8.63 2.14 -0.94
CA ASN A 197 7.57 1.22 -1.33
C ASN A 197 7.85 0.47 -2.65
N ASN A 198 8.98 0.73 -3.30
CA ASN A 198 9.41 0.18 -4.59
C ASN A 198 8.51 0.54 -5.78
N SER A 199 7.91 1.73 -5.77
CA SER A 199 7.19 2.22 -6.95
C SER A 199 8.14 2.46 -8.13
N LEU A 200 7.57 2.55 -9.34
CA LEU A 200 8.31 2.86 -10.56
C LEU A 200 8.99 4.24 -10.45
N GLU A 201 8.29 5.18 -9.83
CA GLU A 201 8.70 6.57 -9.64
C GLU A 201 9.84 6.68 -8.62
N GLU A 202 9.82 5.90 -7.53
CA GLU A 202 10.97 5.77 -6.63
C GLU A 202 12.21 5.25 -7.38
N GLY A 203 12.03 4.24 -8.23
CA GLY A 203 13.10 3.70 -9.06
C GLY A 203 13.68 4.75 -10.01
N LYS A 204 12.84 5.57 -10.65
CA LYS A 204 13.30 6.67 -11.52
C LYS A 204 14.01 7.78 -10.74
N LEU A 205 13.49 8.14 -9.57
CA LEU A 205 14.13 9.12 -8.70
C LEU A 205 15.50 8.61 -8.21
N GLN A 206 15.61 7.32 -7.88
CA GLN A 206 16.89 6.69 -7.52
C GLN A 206 17.87 6.66 -8.71
N LEU A 207 17.40 6.29 -9.91
CA LEU A 207 18.22 6.30 -11.12
C LEU A 207 18.66 7.73 -11.50
N SER A 208 17.99 8.78 -11.02
CA SER A 208 18.49 10.15 -11.18
C SER A 208 19.80 10.40 -10.44
N GLY A 209 20.12 9.58 -9.44
CA GLY A 209 21.26 9.79 -8.53
C GLY A 209 20.97 10.79 -7.42
N LEU A 210 19.79 11.44 -7.41
CA LEU A 210 19.43 12.45 -6.41
C LEU A 210 19.15 11.85 -5.02
N VAL A 211 18.60 10.63 -4.99
CA VAL A 211 18.28 9.90 -3.76
C VAL A 211 18.98 8.55 -3.73
N VAL A 212 19.33 8.07 -2.53
CA VAL A 212 19.76 6.70 -2.28
C VAL A 212 18.69 5.96 -1.50
N LYS A 213 18.54 4.69 -1.83
CA LYS A 213 17.83 3.74 -1.00
C LYS A 213 18.79 3.10 -0.01
N GLN A 214 18.58 3.37 1.27
CA GLN A 214 19.39 2.81 2.36
C GLN A 214 18.51 1.95 3.25
N ARG A 215 19.09 0.89 3.83
CA ARG A 215 18.42 0.12 4.88
C ARG A 215 18.61 0.84 6.21
N VAL A 216 17.51 1.31 6.80
CA VAL A 216 17.48 1.85 8.17
C VAL A 216 16.47 1.00 8.95
N GLY A 217 16.97 0.12 9.83
CA GLY A 217 16.12 -0.85 10.52
C GLY A 217 15.46 -1.87 9.58
N ALA A 218 14.16 -2.14 9.78
CA ALA A 218 13.40 -3.18 9.07
C ALA A 218 12.85 -2.76 7.69
N PHE A 219 12.93 -1.47 7.34
CA PHE A 219 12.37 -0.95 6.10
C PHE A 219 13.46 -0.25 5.28
N PRO A 220 13.52 -0.47 3.96
CA PRO A 220 14.32 0.41 3.13
C PRO A 220 13.73 1.82 3.17
N VAL A 221 14.56 2.83 3.27
CA VAL A 221 14.18 4.24 3.21
C VAL A 221 14.88 4.93 2.04
N LEU A 222 14.22 5.92 1.45
CA LEU A 222 14.80 6.88 0.52
C LEU A 222 15.31 8.09 1.29
N LYS A 223 16.51 8.53 0.94
CA LYS A 223 17.17 9.70 1.49
C LYS A 223 17.89 10.46 0.40
N VAL A 224 18.00 11.79 0.52
CA VAL A 224 18.83 12.60 -0.37
C VAL A 224 20.28 12.08 -0.34
N TYR A 225 20.89 11.84 -1.50
CA TYR A 225 22.16 11.10 -1.60
C TYR A 225 23.30 11.74 -0.78
N ASN A 226 23.39 13.07 -0.80
CA ASN A 226 24.45 13.80 -0.10
C ASN A 226 24.06 15.26 0.23
N ARG A 227 24.92 15.92 1.01
CA ARG A 227 24.72 17.30 1.50
C ARG A 227 24.76 18.34 0.39
N ILE A 228 25.54 18.12 -0.68
CA ILE A 228 25.57 19.01 -1.85
C ILE A 228 24.20 19.01 -2.52
N TYR A 229 23.66 17.84 -2.85
CA TYR A 229 22.36 17.72 -3.50
C TYR A 229 21.24 18.32 -2.66
N HIS A 230 21.26 18.08 -1.34
CA HIS A 230 20.27 18.67 -0.42
C HIS A 230 20.29 20.20 -0.44
N GLN A 231 21.44 20.84 -0.68
CA GLN A 231 21.57 22.29 -0.72
C GLN A 231 21.31 22.88 -2.12
N VAL A 232 21.67 22.15 -3.18
CA VAL A 232 21.46 22.53 -4.57
C VAL A 232 19.99 22.39 -4.96
N PHE A 233 19.43 21.19 -4.78
CA PHE A 233 18.04 20.86 -5.05
C PHE A 233 17.22 21.10 -3.78
N ASN A 234 17.21 22.34 -3.31
CA ASN A 234 16.53 22.73 -2.08
C ASN A 234 15.03 23.01 -2.31
N GLN A 235 14.31 23.31 -1.24
CA GLN A 235 12.89 23.66 -1.29
C GLN A 235 12.57 24.76 -2.31
N ASP A 236 13.40 25.81 -2.40
CA ASP A 236 13.16 26.93 -3.34
C ASP A 236 13.25 26.46 -4.80
N TRP A 237 14.26 25.65 -5.12
CA TRP A 237 14.39 25.06 -6.47
C TRP A 237 13.20 24.15 -6.79
N ILE A 238 12.82 23.26 -5.87
CA ILE A 238 11.66 22.37 -6.05
C ILE A 238 10.39 23.17 -6.33
N GLU A 239 10.16 24.24 -5.56
CA GLU A 239 8.99 25.10 -5.72
C GLU A 239 9.00 25.89 -7.02
N GLN A 240 10.16 26.33 -7.50
CA GLN A 240 10.29 27.00 -8.80
C GLN A 240 9.96 26.05 -9.96
N GLU A 241 10.49 24.83 -9.95
CA GLU A 241 10.22 23.84 -10.99
C GLU A 241 8.76 23.36 -10.97
N LEU A 242 8.21 23.09 -9.78
CA LEU A 242 6.78 22.76 -9.64
C LEU A 242 5.89 23.92 -10.12
N ALA A 243 6.30 25.17 -9.83
CA ALA A 243 5.58 26.35 -10.30
C ALA A 243 5.55 26.45 -11.82
N ALA A 244 6.66 26.16 -12.49
CA ALA A 244 6.77 26.16 -13.94
C ALA A 244 5.96 25.05 -14.61
N LEU A 245 5.77 23.90 -13.94
CA LEU A 245 5.06 22.76 -14.50
C LEU A 245 3.54 22.92 -14.46
N ARG A 246 2.95 23.44 -13.37
CA ARG A 246 1.48 23.49 -13.23
C ARG A 246 0.91 24.85 -13.63
N PRO A 247 -0.19 24.87 -14.39
CA PRO A 247 -0.90 26.12 -14.69
C PRO A 247 -1.67 26.70 -13.47
N TYR A 248 -1.69 25.99 -12.34
CA TYR A 248 -2.46 26.34 -11.14
C TYR A 248 -1.62 26.34 -9.84
N SER A 249 -0.30 26.45 -9.96
CA SER A 249 0.66 26.32 -8.84
C SER A 249 0.41 27.27 -7.68
N GLU A 250 0.02 28.52 -7.96
CA GLU A 250 -0.17 29.54 -6.94
C GLU A 250 -1.40 29.24 -6.05
N GLY A 251 -2.55 28.99 -6.67
CA GLY A 251 -3.78 28.60 -5.96
C GLY A 251 -3.63 27.27 -5.22
N PHE A 252 -2.93 26.30 -5.82
CA PHE A 252 -2.60 25.02 -5.18
C PHE A 252 -1.77 25.21 -3.91
N ARG A 253 -0.65 25.95 -3.96
CA ARG A 253 0.21 26.18 -2.78
C ARG A 253 -0.53 26.89 -1.66
N ALA A 254 -1.28 27.93 -1.99
CA ALA A 254 -2.07 28.67 -1.01
C ALA A 254 -3.14 27.77 -0.37
N TRP A 255 -3.78 26.91 -1.16
CA TRP A 255 -4.77 25.95 -0.66
C TRP A 255 -4.16 24.89 0.26
N VAL A 256 -3.00 24.34 -0.10
CA VAL A 256 -2.25 23.41 0.77
C VAL A 256 -1.81 24.10 2.06
N ALA A 257 -1.28 25.32 1.97
CA ALA A 257 -0.87 26.12 3.14
C ALA A 257 -2.05 26.46 4.07
N SER A 258 -3.27 26.55 3.53
CA SER A 258 -4.49 26.73 4.32
C SER A 258 -4.94 25.46 5.08
N GLY A 259 -4.20 24.34 4.97
CA GLY A 259 -4.64 23.04 5.47
C GLY A 259 -5.88 22.52 4.73
N PHE A 260 -5.96 22.82 3.43
CA PHE A 260 -7.05 22.41 2.53
C PHE A 260 -8.42 23.04 2.82
N GLN A 261 -8.50 24.07 3.65
CA GLN A 261 -9.77 24.63 4.15
C GLN A 261 -10.33 25.77 3.28
N ASP A 262 -9.47 26.53 2.62
CA ASP A 262 -9.91 27.74 1.91
C ASP A 262 -10.40 27.43 0.49
N GLU A 263 -11.71 27.20 0.37
CA GLU A 263 -12.38 26.89 -0.90
C GLU A 263 -12.33 28.03 -1.94
N SER A 264 -11.97 29.26 -1.52
CA SER A 264 -11.84 30.40 -2.45
C SER A 264 -10.63 30.27 -3.37
N LEU A 265 -9.65 29.46 -2.98
CA LEU A 265 -8.41 29.18 -3.72
C LEU A 265 -8.59 28.08 -4.76
N LEU A 266 -9.72 27.38 -4.74
CA LEU A 266 -10.06 26.33 -5.68
C LEU A 266 -10.41 26.90 -7.06
N LEU A 267 -10.06 26.17 -8.11
CA LEU A 267 -10.26 26.63 -9.49
C LEU A 267 -11.75 26.61 -9.88
N ARG A 268 -12.14 27.55 -10.75
CA ARG A 268 -13.51 27.65 -11.30
C ARG A 268 -13.52 27.85 -12.80
N GLY A 269 -14.65 27.51 -13.42
CA GLY A 269 -14.96 27.82 -14.80
C GLY A 269 -13.86 27.39 -15.77
N LYS A 270 -13.32 28.37 -16.52
CA LYS A 270 -12.29 28.10 -17.53
C LYS A 270 -10.95 27.64 -16.92
N ALA A 271 -10.52 28.22 -15.81
CA ALA A 271 -9.26 27.84 -15.16
C ALA A 271 -9.27 26.37 -14.70
N LEU A 272 -10.40 25.90 -14.17
CA LEU A 272 -10.58 24.49 -13.81
C LEU A 272 -10.55 23.59 -15.05
N LYS A 273 -11.27 23.96 -16.12
CA LYS A 273 -11.29 23.17 -17.36
C LYS A 273 -9.89 23.07 -18.00
N ASP A 274 -9.14 24.17 -18.02
CA ASP A 274 -7.79 24.22 -18.56
C ASP A 274 -6.84 23.38 -17.69
N ALA A 275 -6.97 23.46 -16.36
CA ALA A 275 -6.22 22.63 -15.41
C ALA A 275 -6.54 21.13 -15.54
N GLN A 276 -7.81 20.75 -15.70
CA GLN A 276 -8.24 19.36 -15.93
C GLN A 276 -7.78 18.85 -17.30
N ALA A 277 -7.79 19.70 -18.33
CA ALA A 277 -7.29 19.35 -19.66
C ALA A 277 -5.78 19.08 -19.64
N TRP A 278 -5.02 19.92 -18.92
CA TRP A 278 -3.61 19.70 -18.66
C TRP A 278 -3.39 18.40 -17.87
N ALA A 279 -4.13 18.21 -16.76
CA ALA A 279 -4.04 17.06 -15.86
C ALA A 279 -4.23 15.69 -16.54
N LYS A 280 -5.15 15.58 -17.51
CA LYS A 280 -5.49 14.32 -18.20
C LYS A 280 -4.31 13.61 -18.86
N ARG A 281 -3.22 14.32 -19.16
CA ARG A 281 -2.03 13.78 -19.82
C ARG A 281 -0.81 13.70 -18.90
N LYS A 282 -0.99 13.94 -17.61
CA LYS A 282 0.07 14.05 -16.61
C LYS A 282 -0.13 13.00 -15.52
N ASN A 283 0.97 12.50 -14.97
CA ASN A 283 0.96 11.66 -13.78
C ASN A 283 1.01 12.61 -12.58
N LEU A 284 -0.17 12.89 -12.03
CA LEU A 284 -0.33 13.84 -10.94
C LEU A 284 -0.17 13.15 -9.59
N SER A 285 0.39 13.88 -8.63
CA SER A 285 0.42 13.43 -7.26
C SER A 285 -0.99 13.32 -6.67
N TYR A 286 -1.08 12.66 -5.51
CA TYR A 286 -2.32 12.60 -4.77
C TYR A 286 -2.87 13.99 -4.41
N LEU A 287 -2.00 14.93 -4.00
CA LEU A 287 -2.40 16.29 -3.63
C LEU A 287 -2.91 17.08 -4.85
N ASP A 288 -2.27 16.97 -6.01
CA ASP A 288 -2.74 17.57 -7.26
C ASP A 288 -4.13 17.03 -7.65
N GLN A 289 -4.35 15.72 -7.52
CA GLN A 289 -5.63 15.09 -7.79
C GLN A 289 -6.73 15.57 -6.82
N GLN A 290 -6.39 15.71 -5.54
CA GLN A 290 -7.30 16.20 -4.49
C GLN A 290 -7.70 17.67 -4.74
N PHE A 291 -6.76 18.54 -5.09
CA PHE A 291 -7.04 19.95 -5.41
C PHE A 291 -7.97 20.10 -6.61
N LEU A 292 -7.74 19.32 -7.67
CA LEU A 292 -8.59 19.32 -8.86
C LEU A 292 -9.98 18.74 -8.58
N ALA A 293 -10.06 17.67 -7.80
CA ALA A 293 -11.34 17.07 -7.39
C ALA A 293 -12.15 18.01 -6.49
N ALA A 294 -11.51 18.68 -5.52
CA ALA A 294 -12.14 19.69 -4.69
C ALA A 294 -12.64 20.88 -5.53
N SER A 295 -11.82 21.33 -6.49
CA SER A 295 -12.19 22.38 -7.43
C SER A 295 -13.37 21.99 -8.33
N GLU A 296 -13.41 20.74 -8.79
CA GLU A 296 -14.51 20.17 -9.57
C GLU A 296 -15.81 20.07 -8.78
N LYS A 297 -15.75 19.48 -7.59
CA LYS A 297 -16.90 19.38 -6.67
C LYS A 297 -17.53 20.74 -6.45
N LYS A 298 -16.70 21.74 -6.12
CA LYS A 298 -17.19 23.08 -5.81
C LYS A 298 -17.75 23.81 -7.04
N GLY A 299 -17.16 23.59 -8.22
CA GLY A 299 -17.74 24.07 -9.49
C GLY A 299 -19.11 23.47 -9.79
N ILE A 300 -19.32 22.19 -9.49
CA ILE A 300 -20.63 21.51 -9.64
C ILE A 300 -21.64 22.06 -8.62
N GLU A 301 -21.24 22.26 -7.37
CA GLU A 301 -22.11 22.83 -6.33
C GLU A 301 -22.63 24.22 -6.69
N GLU A 302 -21.75 25.09 -7.19
CA GLU A 302 -22.11 26.43 -7.64
C GLU A 302 -23.07 26.39 -8.85
N GLN A 303 -22.83 25.48 -9.80
CA GLN A 303 -23.74 25.30 -10.95
C GLN A 303 -25.14 24.83 -10.50
N ILE A 304 -25.21 23.87 -9.59
CA ILE A 304 -26.48 23.39 -9.03
C ILE A 304 -27.19 24.50 -8.26
N ALA A 305 -26.47 25.32 -7.51
CA ALA A 305 -27.04 26.46 -6.79
C ALA A 305 -27.63 27.48 -7.76
N GLN A 306 -26.95 27.75 -8.87
CA GLN A 306 -27.41 28.67 -9.91
C GLN A 306 -28.64 28.14 -10.64
N GLU A 307 -28.66 26.86 -11.01
CA GLU A 307 -29.82 26.20 -11.64
C GLU A 307 -31.04 26.17 -10.70
N LYS A 308 -30.84 25.96 -9.39
CA LYS A 308 -31.91 26.03 -8.39
C LYS A 308 -32.49 27.43 -8.29
N LEU A 309 -31.64 28.46 -8.23
CA LEU A 309 -32.06 29.85 -8.17
C LEU A 309 -32.85 30.23 -9.43
N GLU A 310 -32.40 29.80 -10.60
CA GLU A 310 -33.08 30.06 -11.87
C GLU A 310 -34.42 29.33 -11.97
N ALA A 311 -34.49 28.08 -11.48
CA ALA A 311 -35.73 27.33 -11.39
C ALA A 311 -36.73 27.95 -10.38
N GLU A 312 -36.24 28.53 -9.30
CA GLU A 312 -37.07 29.24 -8.30
C GLU A 312 -37.62 30.55 -8.88
N LEU A 313 -36.79 31.33 -9.57
CA LEU A 313 -37.21 32.52 -10.32
C LEU A 313 -38.23 32.19 -11.42
N ASP A 314 -38.06 31.09 -12.14
CA ASP A 314 -39.01 30.64 -13.17
C ASP A 314 -40.34 30.17 -12.56
N ARG A 315 -40.30 29.47 -11.42
CA ARG A 315 -41.52 29.14 -10.65
C ARG A 315 -42.26 30.38 -10.20
N GLU A 316 -41.54 31.36 -9.63
CA GLU A 316 -42.15 32.61 -9.18
C GLU A 316 -42.77 33.39 -10.35
N ARG A 317 -42.08 33.46 -11.51
CA ARG A 317 -42.63 34.06 -12.74
C ARG A 317 -43.90 33.34 -13.21
N LYS A 318 -43.91 32.01 -13.20
CA LYS A 318 -45.07 31.20 -13.57
C LYS A 318 -46.24 31.37 -12.59
N ASP A 319 -45.98 31.43 -11.30
CA ASP A 319 -47.01 31.66 -10.27
C ASP A 319 -47.60 33.06 -10.35
N ARG A 320 -46.77 34.08 -10.61
CA ARG A 320 -47.24 35.45 -10.88
C ARG A 320 -48.11 35.50 -12.15
N ALA A 321 -47.68 34.85 -13.23
CA ALA A 321 -48.44 34.77 -14.48
C ALA A 321 -49.76 33.99 -14.30
N ALA A 322 -49.76 32.90 -13.54
CA ALA A 322 -50.95 32.11 -13.20
C ALA A 322 -51.91 32.91 -12.32
N THR A 323 -51.39 33.68 -11.35
CA THR A 323 -52.18 34.57 -10.49
C THR A 323 -52.78 35.72 -11.28
N GLN A 324 -52.03 36.34 -12.20
CA GLN A 324 -52.55 37.36 -13.10
C GLN A 324 -53.62 36.81 -14.03
N LYS A 325 -53.41 35.63 -14.64
CA LYS A 325 -54.44 34.94 -15.44
C LYS A 325 -55.66 34.60 -14.60
N ARG A 326 -55.49 34.09 -13.37
CA ARG A 326 -56.58 33.79 -12.44
C ARG A 326 -57.36 35.05 -12.10
N ASN A 327 -56.71 36.17 -11.85
CA ASN A 327 -57.37 37.45 -11.56
C ASN A 327 -58.06 38.04 -12.79
N GLN A 328 -57.49 37.92 -13.98
CA GLN A 328 -58.15 38.30 -15.24
C GLN A 328 -59.38 37.43 -15.51
N VAL A 329 -59.28 36.11 -15.32
CA VAL A 329 -60.40 35.17 -15.45
C VAL A 329 -61.44 35.42 -14.37
N LEU A 330 -61.08 35.74 -13.13
CA LEU A 330 -62.01 36.06 -12.05
C LEU A 330 -62.72 37.40 -12.32
N THR A 331 -62.02 38.38 -12.87
CA THR A 331 -62.58 39.70 -13.24
C THR A 331 -63.52 39.57 -14.43
N GLU A 332 -63.15 38.79 -15.44
CA GLU A 332 -64.05 38.44 -16.54
C GLU A 332 -65.22 37.57 -16.08
N ALA A 333 -65.00 36.61 -15.19
CA ALA A 333 -66.04 35.74 -14.65
C ALA A 333 -67.01 36.51 -13.76
N ASN A 334 -66.56 37.49 -12.96
CA ASN A 334 -67.45 38.40 -12.23
C ASN A 334 -68.25 39.29 -13.18
N ARG A 335 -67.62 39.83 -14.22
CA ARG A 335 -68.30 40.65 -15.26
C ARG A 335 -69.29 39.82 -16.11
N LYS A 336 -68.97 38.54 -16.35
CA LYS A 336 -69.82 37.58 -17.06
C LYS A 336 -70.89 36.97 -16.14
N ALA A 337 -70.64 36.78 -14.85
CA ALA A 337 -71.61 36.28 -13.87
C ALA A 337 -72.70 37.32 -13.59
N GLN A 338 -72.36 38.61 -13.53
CA GLN A 338 -73.34 39.70 -13.55
C GLN A 338 -74.20 39.74 -14.82
N ARG A 339 -73.69 39.23 -15.95
CA ARG A 339 -74.44 39.09 -17.21
C ARG A 339 -75.17 37.74 -17.36
N ARG A 340 -74.72 36.68 -16.68
CA ARG A 340 -75.21 35.29 -16.79
C ARG A 340 -76.29 34.91 -15.77
N ILE A 341 -76.71 35.84 -14.91
CA ILE A 341 -78.01 35.77 -14.22
C ILE A 341 -79.18 35.92 -15.22
N GLN A 342 -78.93 36.35 -16.46
CA GLN A 342 -80.00 36.55 -17.45
C GLN A 342 -80.26 35.40 -18.44
N ILE A 343 -79.31 34.52 -18.83
CA ILE A 343 -79.59 33.53 -19.90
C ILE A 343 -78.77 32.24 -19.70
N GLY A 344 -79.46 31.16 -19.37
CA GLY A 344 -78.91 29.82 -19.19
C GLY A 344 -78.84 28.96 -20.47
N ALA A 345 -78.44 27.70 -20.24
CA ALA A 345 -78.89 26.48 -20.93
C ALA A 345 -78.23 25.93 -22.21
N VAL A 346 -77.34 26.59 -22.96
CA VAL A 346 -76.92 26.04 -24.29
C VAL A 346 -75.53 25.36 -24.37
N VAL A 347 -74.62 25.51 -23.41
CA VAL A 347 -73.18 25.18 -23.62
C VAL A 347 -72.77 23.74 -23.23
N LEU A 348 -73.67 22.91 -22.70
CA LEU A 348 -73.31 21.62 -22.09
C LEU A 348 -72.88 20.53 -23.09
N SER A 349 -73.13 20.69 -24.39
CA SER A 349 -72.98 19.60 -25.38
C SER A 349 -71.59 19.47 -26.03
N ILE A 350 -70.72 20.49 -25.93
CA ILE A 350 -69.41 20.51 -26.63
C ILE A 350 -68.26 20.04 -25.72
N ALA A 351 -68.48 19.97 -24.40
CA ALA A 351 -67.44 19.66 -23.41
C ALA A 351 -67.03 18.18 -23.35
N VAL A 352 -67.82 17.24 -23.89
CA VAL A 352 -67.63 15.80 -23.67
C VAL A 352 -66.67 15.15 -24.69
N LEU A 353 -66.55 15.70 -25.90
CA LEU A 353 -65.72 15.10 -26.97
C LEU A 353 -64.23 15.49 -26.90
N GLY A 354 -63.91 16.65 -26.32
CA GLY A 354 -62.51 17.09 -26.12
C GLY A 354 -61.75 16.33 -25.03
N ALA A 355 -62.47 15.74 -24.06
CA ALA A 355 -61.87 15.09 -22.90
C ALA A 355 -61.24 13.71 -23.20
N ILE A 356 -61.66 13.02 -24.27
CA ILE A 356 -61.26 11.63 -24.55
C ILE A 356 -59.94 11.56 -25.34
N VAL A 357 -59.70 12.51 -26.24
CA VAL A 357 -58.48 12.54 -27.09
C VAL A 357 -57.26 13.08 -26.32
N SER A 358 -57.48 14.05 -25.42
CA SER A 358 -56.42 14.59 -24.56
C SER A 358 -55.94 13.61 -23.47
N GLY A 359 -56.78 12.66 -23.06
CA GLY A 359 -56.45 11.67 -22.02
C GLY A 359 -55.47 10.57 -22.47
N LEU A 360 -55.43 10.21 -23.76
CA LEU A 360 -54.61 9.10 -24.27
C LEU A 360 -53.16 9.52 -24.57
N VAL A 361 -52.95 10.75 -25.06
CA VAL A 361 -51.60 11.31 -25.29
C VAL A 361 -50.92 11.66 -23.97
N ALA A 362 -51.67 12.22 -23.00
CA ALA A 362 -51.16 12.53 -21.67
C ALA A 362 -50.74 11.26 -20.89
N ARG A 363 -51.42 10.13 -21.07
CA ARG A 363 -51.08 8.86 -20.37
C ARG A 363 -49.77 8.25 -20.86
N LYS A 364 -49.47 8.36 -22.16
CA LYS A 364 -48.24 7.78 -22.76
C LYS A 364 -46.98 8.56 -22.37
N GLU A 365 -47.07 9.89 -22.28
CA GLU A 365 -45.98 10.74 -21.79
C GLU A 365 -45.81 10.71 -20.27
N MET A 366 -46.91 10.60 -19.51
CA MET A 366 -46.84 10.50 -18.04
C MET A 366 -46.22 9.18 -17.57
N ILE A 367 -46.45 8.07 -18.28
CA ILE A 367 -45.80 6.77 -18.01
C ILE A 367 -44.30 6.82 -18.32
N LYS A 368 -43.89 7.55 -19.37
CA LYS A 368 -42.46 7.72 -19.73
C LYS A 368 -41.73 8.55 -18.68
N LEU A 369 -42.34 9.65 -18.23
CA LEU A 369 -41.79 10.54 -17.18
C LEU A 369 -41.73 9.86 -15.80
N GLN A 370 -42.74 9.05 -15.44
CA GLN A 370 -42.73 8.27 -14.19
C GLN A 370 -41.63 7.21 -14.19
N LYS A 371 -41.38 6.56 -15.34
CA LYS A 371 -40.31 5.57 -15.49
C LYS A 371 -38.94 6.23 -15.36
N THR A 372 -38.69 7.34 -16.05
CA THR A 372 -37.43 8.10 -15.95
C THR A 372 -37.18 8.66 -14.54
N LYS A 373 -38.22 9.11 -13.83
CA LYS A 373 -38.11 9.55 -12.44
C LYS A 373 -37.81 8.39 -11.48
N ALA A 374 -38.44 7.23 -11.69
CA ALA A 374 -38.16 6.03 -10.91
C ALA A 374 -36.73 5.54 -11.14
N ASP A 375 -36.26 5.50 -12.40
CA ASP A 375 -34.90 5.09 -12.77
C ASP A 375 -33.84 6.05 -12.18
N TYR A 376 -34.12 7.37 -12.12
CA TYR A 376 -33.24 8.36 -11.49
C TYR A 376 -33.16 8.21 -9.96
N GLU A 377 -34.28 8.02 -9.27
CA GLU A 377 -34.29 7.79 -7.82
C GLU A 377 -33.59 6.46 -7.45
N ILE A 378 -33.77 5.43 -8.27
CA ILE A 378 -33.03 4.16 -8.17
C ILE A 378 -31.52 4.38 -8.31
N LEU A 379 -31.07 5.14 -9.33
CA LEU A 379 -29.65 5.43 -9.53
C LEU A 379 -29.06 6.25 -8.37
N LYS A 380 -29.80 7.24 -7.88
CA LYS A 380 -29.38 8.11 -6.76
C LYS A 380 -29.20 7.32 -5.46
N GLU A 381 -30.11 6.39 -5.17
CA GLU A 381 -30.07 5.55 -3.98
C GLU A 381 -28.88 4.56 -3.99
N ASP A 382 -28.32 4.25 -5.16
CA ASP A 382 -27.14 3.39 -5.29
C ASP A 382 -25.81 4.15 -5.26
N ILE A 383 -25.80 5.42 -5.67
CA ILE A 383 -24.59 6.25 -5.74
C ILE A 383 -24.31 6.96 -4.41
N GLU A 384 -25.34 7.39 -3.66
CA GLU A 384 -25.12 8.11 -2.39
C GLU A 384 -24.28 7.32 -1.38
N PRO A 385 -24.57 6.04 -1.08
CA PRO A 385 -23.78 5.29 -0.12
C PRO A 385 -22.34 5.06 -0.61
N LEU A 386 -22.15 4.94 -1.92
CA LEU A 386 -20.83 4.75 -2.52
C LEU A 386 -19.95 6.00 -2.36
N ASN A 387 -20.50 7.17 -2.69
CA ASN A 387 -19.80 8.45 -2.54
C ASN A 387 -19.52 8.73 -1.07
N ARG A 388 -20.52 8.52 -0.19
CA ARG A 388 -20.36 8.74 1.25
C ARG A 388 -19.28 7.84 1.85
N LEU A 389 -19.21 6.58 1.44
CA LEU A 389 -18.16 5.67 1.90
C LEU A 389 -16.76 6.12 1.43
N SER A 390 -16.66 6.68 0.22
CA SER A 390 -15.41 7.18 -0.32
C SER A 390 -14.94 8.45 0.40
N GLU A 391 -15.86 9.36 0.75
CA GLU A 391 -15.58 10.53 1.59
C GLU A 391 -15.09 10.12 2.98
N LEU A 392 -15.75 9.15 3.61
CA LEU A 392 -15.35 8.66 4.93
C LEU A 392 -14.00 7.95 4.90
N ALA A 393 -13.65 7.28 3.79
CA ALA A 393 -12.34 6.68 3.61
C ALA A 393 -11.22 7.75 3.57
N GLU A 394 -11.45 8.87 2.88
CA GLU A 394 -10.54 10.03 2.90
C GLU A 394 -10.42 10.62 4.31
N GLU A 395 -11.55 10.76 5.02
CA GLU A 395 -11.53 11.27 6.40
C GLU A 395 -10.80 10.32 7.37
N LEU A 396 -10.98 9.01 7.23
CA LEU A 396 -10.22 8.00 7.97
C LEU A 396 -8.72 8.16 7.71
N GLN A 397 -8.32 8.31 6.44
CA GLN A 397 -6.93 8.50 6.05
C GLN A 397 -6.32 9.76 6.68
N ASN A 398 -7.06 10.88 6.66
CA ASN A 398 -6.62 12.15 7.24
C ASN A 398 -6.50 12.09 8.77
N ASN A 399 -7.21 11.16 9.43
CA ASN A 399 -7.14 10.93 10.86
C ASN A 399 -6.15 9.80 11.25
N GLY A 400 -5.27 9.40 10.33
CA GLY A 400 -4.21 8.40 10.60
C GLY A 400 -4.68 6.95 10.61
N LEU A 401 -5.90 6.67 10.16
CA LEU A 401 -6.50 5.32 10.09
C LEU A 401 -6.34 4.73 8.67
N SER A 402 -5.10 4.63 8.19
CA SER A 402 -4.79 4.23 6.80
C SER A 402 -5.30 2.83 6.44
N SER A 403 -5.24 1.87 7.35
CA SER A 403 -5.73 0.50 7.12
C SER A 403 -7.25 0.46 6.95
N GLU A 404 -7.96 1.24 7.74
CA GLU A 404 -9.41 1.38 7.73
C GLU A 404 -9.87 2.11 6.47
N ALA A 405 -9.15 3.17 6.06
CA ALA A 405 -9.39 3.90 4.82
C ALA A 405 -9.25 2.97 3.59
N GLN A 406 -8.18 2.18 3.53
CA GLN A 406 -7.97 1.18 2.47
C GLN A 406 -9.10 0.15 2.42
N GLU A 407 -9.56 -0.33 3.58
CA GLU A 407 -10.70 -1.24 3.64
C GLU A 407 -11.99 -0.58 3.16
N ALA A 408 -12.26 0.67 3.52
CA ALA A 408 -13.43 1.42 3.07
C ALA A 408 -13.43 1.67 1.55
N TRP A 409 -12.30 2.10 0.97
CA TRP A 409 -12.15 2.21 -0.50
C TRP A 409 -12.29 0.88 -1.21
N ARG A 410 -11.76 -0.20 -0.62
CA ARG A 410 -11.90 -1.54 -1.16
C ARG A 410 -13.37 -1.97 -1.17
N GLN A 411 -14.12 -1.76 -0.10
CA GLN A 411 -15.56 -2.04 -0.04
C GLN A 411 -16.34 -1.20 -1.06
N ALA A 412 -16.03 0.09 -1.20
CA ALA A 412 -16.60 0.97 -2.22
C ALA A 412 -16.35 0.41 -3.64
N SER A 413 -15.10 0.08 -3.96
CA SER A 413 -14.71 -0.51 -5.25
C SER A 413 -15.41 -1.84 -5.50
N GLN A 414 -15.42 -2.75 -4.52
CA GLN A 414 -16.05 -4.08 -4.67
C GLN A 414 -17.57 -3.99 -4.82
N SER A 415 -18.21 -2.95 -4.26
CA SER A 415 -19.65 -2.74 -4.41
C SER A 415 -20.07 -2.55 -5.87
N THR A 416 -19.17 -2.06 -6.73
CA THR A 416 -19.42 -1.88 -8.17
C THR A 416 -19.47 -3.19 -8.94
N LYS A 417 -18.91 -4.26 -8.36
CA LYS A 417 -18.89 -5.61 -8.95
C LYS A 417 -20.09 -6.47 -8.55
N ILE A 418 -20.89 -6.03 -7.58
CA ILE A 418 -22.11 -6.73 -7.17
C ILE A 418 -23.18 -6.53 -8.26
N LEU A 419 -23.70 -7.65 -8.77
CA LEU A 419 -24.71 -7.66 -9.83
C LEU A 419 -25.96 -6.85 -9.46
N GLU A 420 -26.58 -6.20 -10.45
CA GLU A 420 -27.77 -5.35 -10.26
C GLU A 420 -28.96 -6.10 -9.65
N ASN A 421 -29.14 -7.39 -9.96
CA ASN A 421 -30.19 -8.22 -9.35
C ASN A 421 -29.97 -8.47 -7.84
N LYS A 422 -28.77 -8.19 -7.32
CA LYS A 422 -28.38 -8.25 -5.89
C LYS A 422 -28.25 -6.87 -5.25
N ARG A 423 -28.92 -5.86 -5.81
CA ARG A 423 -28.88 -4.45 -5.36
C ARG A 423 -29.11 -4.25 -3.86
N HIS A 424 -30.02 -5.02 -3.24
CA HIS A 424 -30.27 -4.96 -1.80
C HIS A 424 -29.03 -5.34 -0.97
N LEU A 425 -28.27 -6.35 -1.39
CA LEU A 425 -27.02 -6.76 -0.73
C LEU A 425 -25.92 -5.71 -0.90
N LYS A 426 -25.81 -5.11 -2.10
CA LYS A 426 -24.90 -3.98 -2.35
C LYS A 426 -25.19 -2.84 -1.37
N GLN A 427 -26.46 -2.46 -1.21
CA GLN A 427 -26.86 -1.43 -0.26
C GLN A 427 -26.56 -1.83 1.19
N ALA A 428 -26.81 -3.09 1.59
CA ALA A 428 -26.46 -3.57 2.93
C ALA A 428 -24.96 -3.47 3.22
N MET A 429 -24.12 -3.86 2.26
CA MET A 429 -22.66 -3.81 2.35
C MET A 429 -22.15 -2.37 2.49
N LEU A 430 -22.64 -1.45 1.66
CA LEU A 430 -22.25 -0.05 1.70
C LEU A 430 -22.69 0.62 3.00
N LEU A 431 -23.94 0.44 3.42
CA LEU A 431 -24.46 1.03 4.67
C LEU A 431 -23.73 0.49 5.91
N ALA A 432 -23.37 -0.79 5.95
CA ALA A 432 -22.58 -1.35 7.04
C ALA A 432 -21.14 -0.82 7.02
N SER A 433 -20.53 -0.67 5.85
CA SER A 433 -19.19 -0.10 5.72
C SER A 433 -19.14 1.38 6.13
N ILE A 434 -20.15 2.18 5.74
CA ILE A 434 -20.31 3.57 6.19
C ILE A 434 -20.47 3.62 7.71
N SER A 435 -21.26 2.71 8.27
CA SER A 435 -21.43 2.62 9.72
C SER A 435 -20.10 2.31 10.40
N LEU A 436 -19.36 1.30 9.92
CA LEU A 436 -18.06 0.94 10.48
C LEU A 436 -17.06 2.11 10.44
N ALA A 437 -16.93 2.77 9.29
CA ALA A 437 -16.05 3.93 9.12
C ALA A 437 -16.42 5.06 10.11
N ASN A 438 -17.71 5.34 10.26
CA ASN A 438 -18.19 6.30 11.26
C ASN A 438 -17.94 5.85 12.70
N GLN A 439 -18.04 4.56 13.03
CA GLN A 439 -17.71 4.06 14.37
C GLN A 439 -16.21 4.21 14.69
N GLN A 440 -15.35 4.06 13.69
CA GLN A 440 -13.90 4.24 13.80
C GLN A 440 -13.53 5.72 13.95
N LEU A 441 -14.08 6.58 13.10
CA LEU A 441 -13.93 8.04 13.21
C LEU A 441 -14.48 8.58 14.53
N SER A 442 -15.63 8.09 14.97
CA SER A 442 -16.22 8.48 16.26
C SER A 442 -15.25 8.22 17.42
N GLN A 443 -14.63 7.03 17.45
CA GLN A 443 -13.61 6.70 18.44
C GLN A 443 -12.38 7.59 18.30
N LYS A 444 -11.93 7.85 17.07
CA LYS A 444 -10.77 8.69 16.83
C LYS A 444 -10.99 10.13 17.29
N TYR A 445 -12.18 10.68 17.04
CA TYR A 445 -12.57 11.98 17.54
C TYR A 445 -12.71 12.03 19.06
N GLN A 446 -13.13 10.94 19.72
CA GLN A 446 -13.10 10.84 21.18
C GLN A 446 -11.66 10.90 21.72
N GLU A 447 -10.71 10.20 21.08
CA GLU A 447 -9.29 10.26 21.45
C GLU A 447 -8.69 11.67 21.33
N PHE A 448 -9.22 12.49 20.40
CA PHE A 448 -8.84 13.89 20.22
C PHE A 448 -9.72 14.88 20.99
N GLU A 449 -10.56 14.41 21.92
CA GLU A 449 -11.46 15.24 22.73
C GLU A 449 -12.45 16.09 21.90
N GLN A 450 -12.79 15.64 20.69
CA GLN A 450 -13.74 16.28 19.77
C GLN A 450 -15.15 15.67 19.90
N ASP A 451 -15.75 15.76 21.10
CA ASP A 451 -17.00 15.08 21.47
C ASP A 451 -18.19 15.34 20.54
N SER A 452 -18.32 16.56 20.01
CA SER A 452 -19.38 16.91 19.07
C SER A 452 -19.28 16.09 17.77
N LYS A 453 -18.08 16.04 17.18
CA LYS A 453 -17.84 15.25 15.96
C LYS A 453 -17.95 13.76 16.25
N ALA A 454 -17.44 13.31 17.40
CA ALA A 454 -17.58 11.93 17.82
C ALA A 454 -19.06 11.51 17.89
N THR A 455 -19.91 12.37 18.46
CA THR A 455 -21.35 12.15 18.58
C THR A 455 -22.05 12.17 17.22
N GLU A 456 -21.68 13.08 16.33
CA GLU A 456 -22.21 13.16 14.96
C GLU A 456 -21.93 11.85 14.20
N ARG A 457 -20.66 11.42 14.18
CA ARG A 457 -20.25 10.15 13.54
C ARG A 457 -20.98 8.97 14.14
N TRP A 458 -21.09 8.93 15.46
CA TRP A 458 -21.84 7.88 16.14
C TRP A 458 -23.33 7.85 15.74
N ASN A 459 -23.96 9.01 15.59
CA ASN A 459 -25.35 9.10 15.15
C ASN A 459 -25.54 8.60 13.72
N GLU A 460 -24.66 9.01 12.79
CA GLU A 460 -24.68 8.49 11.42
C GLU A 460 -24.49 6.98 11.41
N ALA A 461 -23.51 6.45 12.15
CA ALA A 461 -23.29 5.01 12.27
C ALA A 461 -24.54 4.24 12.70
N ARG A 462 -25.26 4.75 13.71
CA ARG A 462 -26.51 4.16 14.20
C ARG A 462 -27.61 4.23 13.15
N GLN A 463 -27.74 5.36 12.46
CA GLN A 463 -28.76 5.56 11.43
C GLN A 463 -28.59 4.59 10.26
N ARG A 464 -27.36 4.37 9.78
CA ARG A 464 -27.10 3.47 8.64
C ARG A 464 -27.42 2.01 8.97
N ILE A 465 -27.10 1.55 10.19
CA ILE A 465 -27.51 0.21 10.65
C ILE A 465 -29.02 0.08 10.78
N LYS A 466 -29.70 1.12 11.27
CA LYS A 466 -31.16 1.15 11.36
C LYS A 466 -31.81 1.04 9.98
N GLN A 467 -31.28 1.75 8.98
CA GLN A 467 -31.75 1.68 7.59
C GLN A 467 -31.67 0.27 7.00
N ILE A 468 -30.59 -0.49 7.29
CA ILE A 468 -30.46 -1.89 6.83
C ILE A 468 -31.62 -2.74 7.33
N LYS A 469 -32.00 -2.56 8.61
CA LYS A 469 -33.10 -3.31 9.23
C LYS A 469 -34.46 -2.89 8.68
N GLU A 470 -34.72 -1.58 8.56
CA GLU A 470 -36.01 -1.05 8.09
C GLU A 470 -36.30 -1.43 6.63
N LYS A 471 -35.27 -1.43 5.78
CA LYS A 471 -35.38 -1.82 4.37
C LYS A 471 -35.29 -3.33 4.14
N ASN A 472 -35.10 -4.13 5.20
CA ASN A 472 -34.94 -5.59 5.13
C ASN A 472 -33.90 -6.03 4.07
N LEU A 473 -32.73 -5.37 4.06
CA LEU A 473 -31.73 -5.56 3.00
C LEU A 473 -30.90 -6.85 3.12
N LEU A 474 -31.00 -7.53 4.27
CA LEU A 474 -30.29 -8.77 4.54
C LEU A 474 -31.25 -9.96 4.54
N PRO A 475 -30.89 -11.08 3.90
CA PRO A 475 -31.65 -12.31 4.05
C PRO A 475 -31.56 -12.83 5.49
N SER A 476 -32.67 -13.35 6.02
CA SER A 476 -32.69 -13.99 7.35
C SER A 476 -31.74 -15.19 7.42
N GLN A 477 -31.59 -15.91 6.31
CA GLN A 477 -30.61 -16.99 6.13
C GLN A 477 -29.90 -16.80 4.78
N PRO A 478 -28.64 -16.33 4.76
CA PRO A 478 -27.90 -16.17 3.51
C PRO A 478 -27.57 -17.54 2.88
N ASN A 479 -27.59 -17.60 1.55
CA ASN A 479 -27.17 -18.81 0.83
C ASN A 479 -25.66 -19.02 0.99
N LEU A 480 -25.27 -20.19 1.49
CA LEU A 480 -23.87 -20.55 1.71
C LEU A 480 -23.11 -20.83 0.41
N ASP A 481 -23.80 -21.16 -0.68
CA ASP A 481 -23.19 -21.44 -1.98
C ASP A 481 -22.95 -20.16 -2.79
N VAL A 482 -23.38 -19.01 -2.25
CA VAL A 482 -23.20 -17.68 -2.84
C VAL A 482 -22.26 -16.87 -1.95
N PRO A 483 -20.96 -16.76 -2.31
CA PRO A 483 -19.99 -16.14 -1.43
C PRO A 483 -20.30 -14.69 -1.04
N GLU A 484 -20.93 -13.94 -1.95
CA GLU A 484 -21.30 -12.56 -1.65
C GLU A 484 -22.35 -12.45 -0.55
N GLU A 485 -23.32 -13.38 -0.50
CA GLU A 485 -24.44 -13.31 0.45
C GLU A 485 -23.98 -13.52 1.88
N TRP A 486 -23.23 -14.59 2.13
CA TRP A 486 -22.75 -14.88 3.48
C TRP A 486 -21.66 -13.89 3.90
N ALA A 487 -20.80 -13.42 2.98
CA ALA A 487 -19.75 -12.45 3.33
C ALA A 487 -20.33 -11.09 3.73
N ILE A 488 -21.34 -10.60 2.99
CA ILE A 488 -22.05 -9.36 3.34
C ILE A 488 -22.80 -9.55 4.67
N TYR A 489 -23.44 -10.71 4.87
CA TYR A 489 -24.11 -11.01 6.13
C TYR A 489 -23.15 -10.95 7.33
N VAL A 490 -21.99 -11.60 7.23
CA VAL A 490 -20.95 -11.58 8.26
C VAL A 490 -20.47 -10.15 8.52
N HIS A 491 -20.18 -9.38 7.46
CA HIS A 491 -19.77 -7.98 7.58
C HIS A 491 -20.80 -7.14 8.35
N VAL A 492 -22.06 -7.17 7.92
CA VAL A 492 -23.11 -6.38 8.56
C VAL A 492 -23.32 -6.80 10.01
N LYS A 493 -23.30 -8.10 10.31
CA LYS A 493 -23.45 -8.61 11.67
C LYS A 493 -22.29 -8.18 12.56
N ARG A 494 -21.04 -8.26 12.09
CA ARG A 494 -19.89 -7.70 12.80
C ARG A 494 -20.11 -6.23 13.16
N VAL A 495 -20.51 -5.39 12.20
CA VAL A 495 -20.71 -3.95 12.42
C VAL A 495 -21.86 -3.69 13.41
N GLN A 496 -22.93 -4.50 13.36
CA GLN A 496 -24.02 -4.46 14.33
C GLN A 496 -23.55 -4.84 15.74
N GLY A 497 -22.74 -5.90 15.86
CA GLY A 497 -22.15 -6.35 17.12
C GLY A 497 -21.22 -5.30 17.72
N SER A 498 -20.32 -4.73 16.93
CA SER A 498 -19.41 -3.65 17.35
C SER A 498 -20.18 -2.44 17.87
N ARG A 499 -21.25 -2.05 17.17
CA ARG A 499 -22.15 -0.98 17.61
C ARG A 499 -22.80 -1.30 18.96
N LEU A 500 -23.39 -2.49 19.11
CA LEU A 500 -24.05 -2.93 20.35
C LEU A 500 -23.07 -2.97 21.53
N ARG A 501 -21.85 -3.44 21.30
CA ARG A 501 -20.78 -3.45 22.31
C ARG A 501 -20.49 -2.04 22.81
N LYS A 502 -20.33 -1.07 21.90
CA LYS A 502 -20.12 0.36 22.24
C LYS A 502 -21.33 1.01 22.93
N GLU A 503 -22.56 0.51 22.70
CA GLU A 503 -23.76 0.93 23.45
C GLU A 503 -23.87 0.30 24.85
N GLY A 504 -22.92 -0.55 25.26
CA GLY A 504 -22.96 -1.28 26.52
C GLY A 504 -23.93 -2.48 26.51
N LYS A 505 -24.48 -2.84 25.35
CA LYS A 505 -25.42 -3.96 25.18
C LYS A 505 -24.67 -5.26 24.93
N ILE A 506 -23.90 -5.69 25.93
CA ILE A 506 -22.90 -6.75 25.80
C ILE A 506 -23.53 -8.11 25.42
N GLU A 507 -24.64 -8.51 26.05
CA GLU A 507 -25.31 -9.78 25.72
C GLU A 507 -25.83 -9.81 24.27
N GLU A 508 -26.42 -8.72 23.81
CA GLU A 508 -26.88 -8.59 22.42
C GLU A 508 -25.69 -8.60 21.45
N ALA A 509 -24.60 -7.93 21.79
CA ALA A 509 -23.38 -7.92 20.99
C ALA A 509 -22.79 -9.34 20.85
N LEU A 510 -22.66 -10.08 21.96
CA LEU A 510 -22.19 -11.47 21.97
C LEU A 510 -23.02 -12.35 21.05
N LYS A 511 -24.35 -12.24 21.13
CA LYS A 511 -25.26 -12.99 20.25
C LYS A 511 -25.03 -12.66 18.77
N VAL A 512 -24.92 -11.38 18.43
CA VAL A 512 -24.73 -10.94 17.04
C VAL A 512 -23.35 -11.33 16.48
N TYR A 513 -22.28 -11.23 17.28
CA TYR A 513 -20.96 -11.71 16.89
C TYR A 513 -20.95 -13.24 16.71
N LYS A 514 -21.66 -13.98 17.57
CA LYS A 514 -21.83 -15.43 17.41
C LYS A 514 -22.53 -15.78 16.10
N GLU A 515 -23.62 -15.09 15.75
CA GLU A 515 -24.32 -15.30 14.46
C GLU A 515 -23.40 -15.07 13.26
N ALA A 516 -22.56 -14.02 13.31
CA ALA A 516 -21.56 -13.76 12.28
C ALA A 516 -20.51 -14.88 12.21
N PHE A 517 -20.02 -15.33 13.37
CA PHE A 517 -18.97 -16.33 13.47
C PHE A 517 -19.45 -17.70 12.97
N ASP A 518 -20.60 -18.16 13.44
CA ASP A 518 -21.19 -19.44 13.04
C ASP A 518 -21.42 -19.47 11.52
N ARG A 519 -21.80 -18.32 10.92
CA ARG A 519 -21.96 -18.18 9.46
C ARG A 519 -20.63 -18.28 8.72
N LEU A 520 -19.60 -17.56 9.19
CA LEU A 520 -18.27 -17.58 8.61
C LEU A 520 -17.66 -18.99 8.68
N ASP A 521 -17.71 -19.62 9.85
CA ASP A 521 -17.18 -20.96 10.11
C ASP A 521 -17.88 -22.04 9.26
N THR A 522 -19.21 -21.96 9.14
CA THR A 522 -19.98 -22.88 8.29
C THR A 522 -19.63 -22.69 6.81
N ALA A 523 -19.48 -21.44 6.35
CA ALA A 523 -19.07 -21.15 4.98
C ALA A 523 -17.68 -21.73 4.71
N TRP A 524 -16.71 -21.52 5.61
CA TRP A 524 -15.35 -22.05 5.49
C TRP A 524 -15.30 -23.56 5.33
N LYS A 525 -16.11 -24.29 6.09
CA LYS A 525 -16.18 -25.76 6.03
C LYS A 525 -16.74 -26.31 4.72
N LYS A 526 -17.47 -25.50 3.94
CA LYS A 526 -17.95 -25.90 2.60
C LYS A 526 -16.88 -25.78 1.53
N PHE A 527 -15.86 -24.95 1.73
CA PHE A 527 -14.80 -24.80 0.75
C PHE A 527 -13.89 -26.02 0.74
N PRO A 528 -13.35 -26.40 -0.44
CA PRO A 528 -12.44 -27.51 -0.51
C PRO A 528 -11.21 -27.22 0.34
N ASN A 529 -10.82 -28.20 1.15
CA ASN A 529 -9.55 -28.12 1.86
C ASN A 529 -8.39 -28.24 0.88
N VAL A 530 -7.23 -27.75 1.29
CA VAL A 530 -5.99 -28.00 0.56
C VAL A 530 -5.73 -29.51 0.57
N ASP A 531 -5.35 -30.05 -0.59
CA ASP A 531 -4.93 -31.45 -0.76
C ASP A 531 -3.54 -31.68 -0.14
N LEU A 532 -3.49 -31.70 1.18
CA LEU A 532 -2.33 -31.98 2.01
C LEU A 532 -2.73 -32.85 3.18
N ASP A 533 -1.84 -33.78 3.54
CA ASP A 533 -1.95 -34.58 4.74
C ASP A 533 -1.58 -33.73 5.98
N THR A 534 -2.49 -32.82 6.35
CA THR A 534 -2.36 -31.92 7.49
C THR A 534 -3.32 -32.31 8.61
N GLU A 535 -2.86 -32.29 9.85
CA GLU A 535 -3.70 -32.58 11.03
C GLU A 535 -4.82 -31.54 11.25
N ILE A 536 -4.64 -30.32 10.76
CA ILE A 536 -5.65 -29.26 10.81
C ILE A 536 -6.11 -28.98 9.38
N PRO A 537 -7.41 -29.13 9.07
CA PRO A 537 -7.96 -28.79 7.77
C PRO A 537 -7.75 -27.31 7.43
N ILE A 538 -7.16 -27.05 6.27
CA ILE A 538 -6.90 -25.70 5.78
C ILE A 538 -7.87 -25.41 4.63
N PRO A 539 -8.77 -24.42 4.75
CA PRO A 539 -9.64 -24.06 3.65
C PRO A 539 -8.84 -23.41 2.52
N SER A 540 -9.26 -23.63 1.26
CA SER A 540 -8.73 -22.89 0.11
C SER A 540 -8.85 -21.38 0.32
N PHE A 541 -7.84 -20.62 -0.09
CA PHE A 541 -7.76 -19.19 0.22
C PHE A 541 -8.94 -18.38 -0.35
N LEU A 542 -9.68 -17.75 0.56
CA LEU A 542 -10.99 -17.16 0.30
C LEU A 542 -11.00 -15.85 -0.49
N PRO A 543 -10.10 -14.88 -0.28
CA PRO A 543 -10.17 -13.58 -0.99
C PRO A 543 -10.23 -13.67 -2.51
N GLN A 544 -9.76 -14.77 -3.12
CA GLN A 544 -9.92 -15.04 -4.55
C GLN A 544 -11.33 -15.50 -4.95
N GLN A 545 -12.03 -16.19 -4.04
CA GLN A 545 -13.35 -16.78 -4.25
C GLN A 545 -14.49 -15.93 -3.66
N GLN A 546 -14.17 -15.01 -2.75
CA GLN A 546 -15.06 -14.00 -2.20
C GLN A 546 -14.28 -12.69 -2.07
N SER A 547 -14.61 -11.69 -2.88
CA SER A 547 -13.87 -10.42 -2.88
C SER A 547 -14.39 -9.42 -1.85
N ILE A 548 -15.40 -9.80 -1.06
CA ILE A 548 -16.13 -8.87 -0.19
C ILE A 548 -15.45 -8.69 1.15
N LEU A 549 -15.07 -9.75 1.85
CA LEU A 549 -14.30 -9.65 3.10
C LEU A 549 -12.80 -9.79 2.81
N SER A 550 -12.00 -8.77 3.14
CA SER A 550 -10.54 -8.87 3.09
C SER A 550 -10.02 -9.82 4.17
N THR A 551 -8.77 -10.24 4.02
CA THR A 551 -8.02 -10.93 5.09
C THR A 551 -8.04 -10.11 6.38
N ASN A 552 -7.75 -8.81 6.28
CA ASN A 552 -7.77 -7.90 7.43
C ASN A 552 -9.18 -7.78 8.06
N ALA A 553 -10.25 -7.75 7.25
CA ALA A 553 -11.61 -7.69 7.78
C ALA A 553 -12.01 -8.97 8.53
N VAL A 554 -11.61 -10.13 8.03
CA VAL A 554 -11.80 -11.43 8.70
C VAL A 554 -10.98 -11.49 9.98
N GLU A 555 -9.72 -11.11 9.93
CA GLU A 555 -8.86 -11.10 11.10
C GLU A 555 -9.41 -10.16 12.19
N ASN A 556 -9.74 -8.92 11.84
CA ASN A 556 -10.28 -7.93 12.79
C ASN A 556 -11.60 -8.41 13.40
N PHE A 557 -12.47 -9.05 12.62
CA PHE A 557 -13.68 -9.69 13.14
C PHE A 557 -13.39 -10.70 14.25
N HIS A 558 -12.45 -11.64 14.01
CA HIS A 558 -12.09 -12.64 15.01
C HIS A 558 -11.49 -11.98 16.26
N ARG A 559 -10.61 -10.99 16.08
CA ARG A 559 -9.97 -10.28 17.20
C ARG A 559 -10.98 -9.54 18.07
N GLU A 560 -11.90 -8.79 17.44
CA GLU A 560 -12.99 -8.11 18.14
C GLU A 560 -13.83 -9.10 18.95
N TYR A 561 -14.15 -10.27 18.37
CA TYR A 561 -14.97 -11.27 19.05
C TYR A 561 -14.23 -12.00 20.17
N ILE A 562 -12.98 -12.38 19.96
CA ILE A 562 -12.11 -12.96 21.01
C ILE A 562 -12.00 -12.00 22.18
N GLN A 563 -11.76 -10.71 21.90
CA GLN A 563 -11.69 -9.69 22.94
C GLN A 563 -13.01 -9.60 23.73
N LEU A 564 -14.15 -9.54 23.02
CA LEU A 564 -15.47 -9.48 23.66
C LEU A 564 -15.75 -10.72 24.53
N LEU A 565 -15.43 -11.92 24.06
CA LEU A 565 -15.57 -13.16 24.84
C LEU A 565 -14.68 -13.15 26.08
N SER A 566 -13.40 -12.78 25.91
CA SER A 566 -12.41 -12.72 26.98
C SER A 566 -12.78 -11.73 28.08
N GLU A 567 -13.21 -10.51 27.73
CA GLU A 567 -13.66 -9.49 28.67
C GLU A 567 -14.89 -9.92 29.49
N ASN A 568 -15.64 -10.92 29.01
CA ASN A 568 -16.85 -11.44 29.63
C ASN A 568 -16.68 -12.86 30.19
N GLY A 569 -15.43 -13.34 30.34
CA GLY A 569 -15.14 -14.66 30.91
C GLY A 569 -15.69 -15.84 30.12
N GLN A 570 -15.99 -15.66 28.82
CA GLN A 570 -16.47 -16.72 27.94
C GLN A 570 -15.29 -17.42 27.22
N ASP A 571 -15.47 -18.70 26.92
CA ASP A 571 -14.49 -19.45 26.15
C ASP A 571 -14.39 -18.93 24.71
N TYR A 572 -13.17 -18.64 24.27
CA TYR A 572 -12.84 -18.13 22.95
C TYR A 572 -11.95 -19.07 22.14
N GLN A 573 -11.64 -20.28 22.63
CA GLN A 573 -10.72 -21.20 21.95
C GLN A 573 -11.20 -21.60 20.55
N MET A 574 -12.50 -21.78 20.35
CA MET A 574 -13.07 -22.07 19.03
C MET A 574 -12.79 -20.93 18.03
N VAL A 575 -13.01 -19.68 18.44
CA VAL A 575 -12.77 -18.49 17.61
C VAL A 575 -11.27 -18.31 17.35
N LYS A 576 -10.44 -18.56 18.37
CA LYS A 576 -8.97 -18.55 18.28
C LYS A 576 -8.46 -19.59 17.28
N ASN A 577 -9.04 -20.79 17.27
CA ASN A 577 -8.68 -21.84 16.31
C ASN A 577 -9.16 -21.50 14.89
N SER A 578 -10.32 -20.89 14.74
CA SER A 578 -10.77 -20.41 13.43
C SER A 578 -9.83 -19.33 12.87
N LEU A 579 -9.41 -18.35 13.69
CA LEU A 579 -8.40 -17.36 13.28
C LEU A 579 -7.03 -18.01 12.94
N PHE A 580 -6.65 -19.09 13.62
CA PHE A 580 -5.46 -19.86 13.24
C PHE A 580 -5.60 -20.45 11.82
N ASN A 581 -6.75 -21.06 11.51
CA ASN A 581 -7.03 -21.62 10.19
C ASN A 581 -7.02 -20.53 9.10
N HIS A 582 -7.49 -19.33 9.43
CA HIS A 582 -7.37 -18.17 8.54
C HIS A 582 -5.91 -17.85 8.20
N PHE A 583 -5.03 -17.82 9.21
CA PHE A 583 -3.61 -17.57 9.01
C PHE A 583 -2.93 -18.68 8.20
N LEU A 584 -3.32 -19.94 8.40
CA LEU A 584 -2.87 -21.06 7.59
C LEU A 584 -3.30 -20.92 6.12
N ALA A 585 -4.52 -20.46 5.86
CA ALA A 585 -4.98 -20.20 4.49
C ALA A 585 -4.19 -19.05 3.82
N GLU A 586 -3.86 -17.98 4.57
CA GLU A 586 -3.02 -16.87 4.07
C GLU A 586 -1.59 -17.31 3.75
N ILE A 587 -0.92 -18.03 4.66
CA ILE A 587 0.45 -18.47 4.41
C ILE A 587 0.51 -19.50 3.27
N HIS A 588 -0.48 -20.40 3.19
CA HIS A 588 -0.66 -21.31 2.06
C HIS A 588 -0.74 -20.54 0.73
N PHE A 589 -1.51 -19.46 0.69
CA PHE A 589 -1.64 -18.61 -0.50
C PHE A 589 -0.29 -18.00 -0.91
N PHE A 590 0.45 -17.41 0.03
CA PHE A 590 1.76 -16.83 -0.26
C PHE A 590 2.74 -17.87 -0.81
N MET A 591 2.77 -19.08 -0.23
CA MET A 591 3.63 -20.16 -0.69
C MET A 591 3.26 -20.67 -2.09
N LYS A 592 1.96 -20.83 -2.37
CA LYS A 592 1.47 -21.23 -3.70
C LYS A 592 1.86 -20.22 -4.78
N SER A 593 1.90 -18.94 -4.43
CA SER A 593 2.36 -17.86 -5.31
C SER A 593 3.88 -17.64 -5.31
N ALA A 594 4.66 -18.54 -4.69
CA ALA A 594 6.11 -18.43 -4.53
C ALA A 594 6.58 -17.12 -3.87
N ASN A 595 5.72 -16.48 -3.08
CA ASN A 595 6.04 -15.30 -2.29
C ASN A 595 6.59 -15.71 -0.92
N TRP A 596 7.79 -16.28 -0.93
CA TRP A 596 8.44 -16.86 0.24
C TRP A 596 8.77 -15.83 1.33
N LYS A 597 8.97 -14.56 0.96
CA LYS A 597 9.22 -13.48 1.91
C LYS A 597 7.99 -13.19 2.76
N ASP A 598 6.83 -13.00 2.13
CA ASP A 598 5.60 -12.75 2.88
C ASP A 598 5.12 -14.00 3.62
N ALA A 599 5.40 -15.20 3.10
CA ALA A 599 5.18 -16.45 3.81
C ALA A 599 6.03 -16.54 5.09
N ASP A 600 7.31 -16.16 5.04
CA ASP A 600 8.20 -16.14 6.20
C ASP A 600 7.79 -15.09 7.25
N LEU A 601 7.40 -13.88 6.81
CA LEU A 601 6.84 -12.86 7.70
C LEU A 601 5.53 -13.34 8.36
N LYS A 602 4.66 -13.99 7.60
CA LYS A 602 3.43 -14.59 8.15
C LYS A 602 3.73 -15.74 9.10
N ASN A 603 4.76 -16.53 8.84
CA ASN A 603 5.22 -17.61 9.72
C ASN A 603 5.59 -17.06 11.11
N VAL A 604 6.39 -15.98 11.18
CA VAL A 604 6.75 -15.33 12.45
C VAL A 604 5.50 -14.88 13.21
N ARG A 605 4.54 -14.26 12.53
CA ARG A 605 3.27 -13.83 13.15
C ARG A 605 2.45 -15.00 13.66
N ILE A 606 2.39 -16.10 12.90
CA ILE A 606 1.70 -17.33 13.33
C ILE A 606 2.37 -17.90 14.58
N MET A 607 3.70 -17.95 14.63
CA MET A 607 4.44 -18.43 15.80
C MET A 607 4.11 -17.57 17.03
N LEU A 608 4.15 -16.25 16.91
CA LEU A 608 3.75 -15.34 18.00
C LEU A 608 2.28 -15.56 18.42
N TYR A 609 1.39 -15.83 17.47
CA TYR A 609 -0.02 -16.11 17.76
C TYR A 609 -0.25 -17.44 18.49
N ILE A 610 0.47 -18.51 18.12
CA ILE A 610 0.37 -19.80 18.82
C ILE A 610 0.82 -19.64 20.28
N ALA A 611 1.84 -18.80 20.53
CA ALA A 611 2.39 -18.54 21.86
C ALA A 611 1.62 -17.51 22.69
N ASP A 612 0.57 -16.86 22.16
CA ASP A 612 -0.10 -15.71 22.78
C ASP A 612 0.83 -14.50 23.04
N ARG A 613 1.80 -14.29 22.14
CA ARG A 613 2.86 -13.26 22.26
C ARG A 613 2.87 -12.21 21.15
N GLU A 614 1.75 -12.03 20.45
CA GLU A 614 1.65 -11.06 19.35
C GLU A 614 1.83 -9.61 19.80
N LYS A 615 1.39 -9.25 21.02
CA LYS A 615 1.55 -7.89 21.56
C LYS A 615 3.01 -7.57 21.86
N GLU A 616 3.72 -8.56 22.37
CA GLU A 616 5.13 -8.50 22.72
C GLU A 616 5.99 -8.55 21.47
N GLY A 617 5.60 -9.30 20.43
CA GLY A 617 6.30 -9.37 19.15
C GLY A 617 7.64 -10.10 19.19
N TRP A 618 7.92 -10.81 20.28
CA TRP A 618 9.12 -11.63 20.52
C TRP A 618 8.78 -12.79 21.46
N LEU A 619 9.63 -13.84 21.47
CA LEU A 619 9.47 -15.06 22.27
C LEU A 619 10.66 -15.29 23.21
N ASP A 620 10.39 -15.72 24.44
CA ASP A 620 11.37 -16.28 25.36
C ASP A 620 11.32 -17.83 25.42
N ARG A 621 12.25 -18.43 26.17
CA ARG A 621 12.34 -19.89 26.34
C ARG A 621 11.05 -20.51 26.90
N PRO A 622 10.41 -19.96 27.95
CA PRO A 622 9.09 -20.43 28.41
C PRO A 622 8.01 -20.46 27.33
N ASP A 623 7.90 -19.44 26.49
CA ASP A 623 6.89 -19.39 25.43
C ASP A 623 7.04 -20.58 24.46
N ILE A 624 8.28 -20.87 24.08
CA ILE A 624 8.62 -21.93 23.11
C ILE A 624 8.24 -23.32 23.69
N LYS A 625 8.37 -23.49 25.01
CA LYS A 625 7.95 -24.71 25.73
C LYS A 625 6.44 -24.89 25.81
N ASN A 626 5.63 -23.92 25.40
CA ASN A 626 4.17 -24.03 25.43
C ASN A 626 3.56 -24.15 24.03
N PHE A 627 4.38 -24.25 22.97
CA PHE A 627 3.86 -24.44 21.62
C PHE A 627 3.03 -25.71 21.45
N SER A 628 1.94 -25.58 20.69
CA SER A 628 1.11 -26.69 20.23
C SER A 628 1.79 -27.41 19.06
N CYS A 629 2.21 -28.66 19.28
CA CYS A 629 2.87 -29.45 18.23
C CYS A 629 1.97 -29.73 17.03
N GLN A 630 0.67 -29.93 17.22
CA GLN A 630 -0.29 -30.09 16.11
C GLN A 630 -0.31 -28.86 15.18
N LYS A 631 -0.30 -27.66 15.76
CA LYS A 631 -0.28 -26.39 14.99
C LYS A 631 1.04 -26.21 14.25
N LEU A 632 2.15 -26.54 14.91
CA LEU A 632 3.49 -26.48 14.32
C LEU A 632 3.71 -27.49 13.19
N ARG A 633 3.27 -28.74 13.37
CA ARG A 633 3.30 -29.77 12.32
C ARG A 633 2.51 -29.33 11.10
N THR A 634 1.31 -28.80 11.29
CA THR A 634 0.50 -28.28 10.17
C THR A 634 1.24 -27.19 9.39
N LEU A 635 1.84 -26.23 10.10
CA LEU A 635 2.65 -25.16 9.50
C LEU A 635 3.88 -25.73 8.76
N ASN A 636 4.54 -26.73 9.32
CA ASN A 636 5.66 -27.41 8.69
C ASN A 636 5.25 -28.18 7.42
N THR A 637 4.13 -28.90 7.42
CA THR A 637 3.64 -29.61 6.23
C THR A 637 3.43 -28.66 5.05
N LEU A 638 2.95 -27.43 5.30
CA LEU A 638 2.85 -26.40 4.25
C LEU A 638 4.21 -26.01 3.69
N TRP A 639 5.19 -25.74 4.56
CA TRP A 639 6.56 -25.41 4.17
C TRP A 639 7.18 -26.53 3.32
N VAL A 640 7.12 -27.77 3.81
CA VAL A 640 7.70 -28.95 3.14
C VAL A 640 7.05 -29.16 1.79
N LYS A 641 5.72 -29.14 1.70
CA LYS A 641 5.05 -29.41 0.42
C LYS A 641 5.39 -28.36 -0.63
N HIS A 642 5.16 -27.08 -0.34
CA HIS A 642 5.29 -26.04 -1.37
C HIS A 642 6.74 -25.80 -1.80
N SER A 643 7.69 -26.22 -0.96
CA SER A 643 9.11 -26.10 -1.23
C SER A 643 9.72 -27.34 -1.91
N ASP A 644 8.90 -28.34 -2.27
CA ASP A 644 9.38 -29.66 -2.77
C ASP A 644 10.36 -30.34 -1.80
N GLY A 645 10.05 -30.27 -0.50
CA GLY A 645 10.86 -30.85 0.57
C GLY A 645 12.05 -30.01 1.01
N LYS A 646 12.25 -28.82 0.43
CA LYS A 646 13.46 -28.01 0.68
C LYS A 646 13.41 -27.18 1.96
N PHE A 647 12.23 -26.75 2.39
CA PHE A 647 12.00 -25.85 3.51
C PHE A 647 11.09 -26.50 4.55
N GLY A 648 11.25 -26.09 5.81
CA GLY A 648 10.47 -26.60 6.93
C GLY A 648 11.32 -26.87 8.16
N PHE A 649 10.70 -26.81 9.33
CA PHE A 649 11.34 -27.15 10.60
C PHE A 649 11.77 -28.63 10.66
N SER A 650 11.02 -29.54 10.01
CA SER A 650 11.43 -30.95 9.91
C SER A 650 12.69 -31.12 9.06
N VAL A 651 12.82 -30.36 7.97
CA VAL A 651 13.99 -30.36 7.09
C VAL A 651 15.21 -29.81 7.83
N GLN A 652 15.03 -28.67 8.51
CA GLN A 652 16.04 -28.08 9.40
C GLN A 652 16.55 -29.06 10.46
N LYS A 653 15.62 -29.79 11.10
CA LYS A 653 15.96 -30.84 12.07
C LYS A 653 16.71 -32.01 11.43
N GLN A 654 16.31 -32.47 10.25
CA GLN A 654 16.99 -33.56 9.55
C GLN A 654 18.45 -33.20 9.22
N ILE A 655 18.71 -31.96 8.82
CA ILE A 655 20.06 -31.46 8.59
C ILE A 655 20.87 -31.50 9.89
N LEU A 656 20.30 -31.07 11.02
CA LEU A 656 20.99 -31.13 12.32
C LEU A 656 21.26 -32.57 12.76
N ASP A 657 20.26 -33.45 12.66
CA ASP A 657 20.38 -34.87 12.99
C ASP A 657 21.49 -35.56 12.16
N LYS A 658 21.68 -35.15 10.91
CA LYS A 658 22.77 -35.65 10.05
C LYS A 658 24.15 -35.21 10.56
N ILE A 659 24.32 -33.94 10.93
CA ILE A 659 25.58 -33.43 11.51
C ILE A 659 25.90 -34.14 12.82
N ILE A 660 24.90 -34.33 13.68
CA ILE A 660 25.02 -35.06 14.95
C ILE A 660 25.53 -36.48 14.70
N ALA A 661 24.94 -37.18 13.73
CA ALA A 661 25.34 -38.54 13.37
C ALA A 661 26.78 -38.60 12.81
N GLU A 662 27.14 -37.66 11.92
CA GLU A 662 28.49 -37.54 11.34
C GLU A 662 29.56 -37.27 12.41
N ARG A 663 29.20 -36.59 13.51
CA ARG A 663 30.07 -36.31 14.66
C ARG A 663 30.03 -37.37 15.76
N GLY A 664 29.21 -38.42 15.63
CA GLY A 664 29.06 -39.45 16.67
C GLY A 664 28.43 -38.94 17.98
N LEU A 665 27.65 -37.85 17.92
CA LEU A 665 26.99 -37.25 19.08
C LEU A 665 25.64 -37.95 19.37
N PRO A 666 25.17 -37.95 20.63
CA PRO A 666 23.89 -38.58 20.99
C PRO A 666 22.70 -37.83 20.37
N LYS A 667 21.85 -38.55 19.62
CA LYS A 667 20.65 -37.99 19.00
C LYS A 667 19.62 -37.58 20.05
N GLY A 668 18.97 -36.43 19.86
CA GLY A 668 17.88 -35.94 20.70
C GLY A 668 18.31 -35.08 21.89
N GLU A 669 19.62 -34.93 22.15
CA GLU A 669 20.15 -34.06 23.22
C GLU A 669 20.60 -32.70 22.68
N TYR A 670 19.72 -32.00 21.94
CA TYR A 670 20.06 -30.76 21.23
C TYR A 670 20.57 -29.63 22.15
N ASP A 671 20.08 -29.56 23.39
CA ASP A 671 20.51 -28.56 24.40
C ASP A 671 21.97 -28.74 24.86
N LYS A 672 22.58 -29.91 24.60
CA LYS A 672 23.98 -30.21 24.98
C LYS A 672 24.96 -30.12 23.82
N LEU A 673 24.49 -29.74 22.62
CA LEU A 673 25.36 -29.59 21.47
C LEU A 673 26.32 -28.42 21.66
N LEU A 674 27.59 -28.66 21.29
CA LEU A 674 28.62 -27.64 21.28
C LEU A 674 28.31 -26.56 20.24
N ASP A 675 28.81 -25.35 20.48
CA ASP A 675 28.61 -24.21 19.57
C ASP A 675 29.13 -24.51 18.16
N GLU A 676 30.23 -25.26 18.01
CA GLU A 676 30.75 -25.61 16.67
C GLU A 676 29.78 -26.46 15.86
N THR A 677 28.94 -27.28 16.51
CA THR A 677 27.90 -28.06 15.83
C THR A 677 26.78 -27.14 15.33
N TRP A 678 26.41 -26.14 16.13
CA TRP A 678 25.42 -25.14 15.73
C TRP A 678 25.93 -24.20 14.64
N TYR A 679 27.21 -23.81 14.66
CA TYR A 679 27.83 -23.04 13.58
C TYR A 679 27.79 -23.82 12.25
N GLU A 680 28.21 -25.08 12.25
CA GLU A 680 28.17 -25.92 11.06
C GLU A 680 26.74 -26.06 10.51
N TRP A 681 25.76 -26.26 11.40
CA TRP A 681 24.35 -26.30 11.00
C TRP A 681 23.91 -24.97 10.38
N TRP A 682 24.24 -23.86 11.02
CA TRP A 682 23.86 -22.51 10.58
C TRP A 682 24.45 -22.15 9.21
N GLU A 683 25.68 -22.55 8.95
CA GLU A 683 26.33 -22.40 7.65
C GLU A 683 25.61 -23.23 6.58
N LYS A 684 25.26 -24.49 6.89
CA LYS A 684 24.55 -25.38 5.94
C LYS A 684 23.16 -24.86 5.57
N VAL A 685 22.38 -24.35 6.53
CA VAL A 685 21.05 -23.78 6.24
C VAL A 685 21.11 -22.31 5.79
N ASN A 686 22.28 -21.67 5.92
CA ASN A 686 22.54 -20.30 5.48
C ASN A 686 21.59 -19.25 6.10
N TRP A 687 21.22 -19.37 7.37
CA TRP A 687 20.27 -18.44 8.03
C TRP A 687 20.79 -16.99 8.19
N PHE A 688 22.02 -16.68 7.76
CA PHE A 688 22.55 -15.31 7.72
C PHE A 688 22.12 -14.52 6.47
N ALA A 689 21.73 -15.21 5.41
CA ALA A 689 21.38 -14.60 4.14
C ALA A 689 19.86 -14.42 4.03
N GLU A 690 19.38 -13.24 3.65
CA GLU A 690 17.96 -13.03 3.38
C GLU A 690 17.58 -13.55 1.98
N ILE A 691 17.60 -14.87 1.78
CA ILE A 691 17.37 -15.49 0.47
C ILE A 691 15.96 -16.10 0.39
N PHE A 692 15.03 -15.32 -0.15
CA PHE A 692 13.66 -15.78 -0.38
C PHE A 692 13.43 -16.42 -1.76
N ASN A 693 14.49 -16.58 -2.55
CA ASN A 693 14.39 -17.33 -3.80
C ASN A 693 14.63 -18.82 -3.52
N LYS A 694 13.58 -19.64 -3.62
CA LYS A 694 13.63 -21.10 -3.43
C LYS A 694 14.76 -21.81 -4.17
N ASN A 695 15.12 -21.35 -5.37
CA ASN A 695 16.16 -21.98 -6.18
C ASN A 695 17.58 -21.62 -5.74
N LYS A 696 17.74 -20.55 -4.95
CA LYS A 696 19.03 -20.05 -4.45
C LYS A 696 19.26 -20.31 -2.97
N ALA A 697 18.17 -20.39 -2.21
CA ALA A 697 18.21 -20.70 -0.79
C ALA A 697 18.78 -22.11 -0.59
N GLU A 698 19.43 -22.37 0.54
CA GLU A 698 19.87 -23.72 0.89
C GLU A 698 18.69 -24.57 1.38
N GLU A 699 18.91 -25.88 1.49
CA GLU A 699 17.97 -26.76 2.19
C GLU A 699 17.86 -26.35 3.66
N GLY A 700 16.64 -26.33 4.21
CA GLY A 700 16.37 -25.86 5.57
C GLY A 700 16.46 -24.35 5.77
N HIS A 701 16.73 -23.56 4.72
CA HIS A 701 16.91 -22.12 4.85
C HIS A 701 15.69 -21.37 5.41
N LEU A 702 14.48 -21.80 5.05
CA LEU A 702 13.22 -21.26 5.56
C LEU A 702 12.41 -22.36 6.28
N PRO A 703 11.49 -21.99 7.18
CA PRO A 703 11.27 -20.65 7.72
C PRO A 703 12.38 -20.18 8.68
N LEU A 704 12.50 -18.86 8.85
CA LEU A 704 13.34 -18.25 9.87
C LEU A 704 12.65 -18.24 11.24
N ALA A 705 13.47 -18.11 12.29
CA ALA A 705 13.01 -17.99 13.67
C ALA A 705 12.40 -16.60 13.98
N PRO A 706 11.44 -16.51 14.90
CA PRO A 706 10.96 -15.23 15.45
C PRO A 706 12.07 -14.50 16.23
N TRP A 707 11.79 -13.31 16.74
CA TRP A 707 12.78 -12.51 17.49
C TRP A 707 12.81 -12.89 18.98
N ASN A 708 14.00 -12.84 19.60
CA ASN A 708 14.19 -13.07 21.04
C ASN A 708 13.72 -11.89 21.90
N THR A 709 14.01 -10.66 21.47
CA THR A 709 13.73 -9.44 22.23
C THR A 709 13.23 -8.32 21.31
N LYS A 710 12.74 -7.24 21.91
CA LYS A 710 12.32 -6.03 21.19
C LYS A 710 13.46 -5.37 20.39
N ASP A 711 14.69 -5.43 20.92
CA ASP A 711 15.86 -4.78 20.31
C ASP A 711 16.40 -5.58 19.11
N ASN A 712 16.22 -6.90 19.10
CA ASN A 712 16.61 -7.76 17.99
C ASN A 712 15.70 -7.60 16.76
N ARG A 713 14.58 -6.87 16.85
CA ARG A 713 13.69 -6.59 15.70
C ARG A 713 14.36 -5.75 14.60
N THR A 714 15.43 -5.02 14.93
CA THR A 714 16.20 -4.17 14.01
C THR A 714 17.53 -4.78 13.61
N ALA A 715 17.96 -5.86 14.26
CA ALA A 715 19.19 -6.55 13.93
C ALA A 715 18.98 -7.34 12.64
N THR A 716 19.57 -6.88 11.53
CA THR A 716 19.77 -7.77 10.37
C THR A 716 20.55 -8.99 10.85
N PHE A 717 20.22 -10.19 10.36
CA PHE A 717 20.92 -11.45 10.68
C PHE A 717 22.44 -11.43 10.36
N ARG A 718 22.96 -10.31 9.86
CA ARG A 718 24.35 -10.09 9.43
C ARG A 718 25.27 -9.53 10.53
N GLY A 719 24.77 -9.13 11.70
CA GLY A 719 25.56 -8.41 12.71
C GLY A 719 25.74 -9.08 14.08
N GLU A 720 25.02 -10.17 14.37
CA GLU A 720 25.14 -10.91 15.63
C GLU A 720 25.81 -12.26 15.38
N ASP A 721 26.50 -12.78 16.41
CA ASP A 721 26.91 -14.19 16.47
C ASP A 721 25.72 -15.08 16.08
N PRO A 722 25.83 -15.90 15.01
CA PRO A 722 24.71 -16.73 14.58
C PRO A 722 24.26 -17.71 15.66
N VAL A 723 25.17 -18.12 16.55
CA VAL A 723 24.94 -19.12 17.60
C VAL A 723 24.67 -18.43 18.93
N THR A 724 23.55 -17.70 19.01
CA THR A 724 23.11 -17.15 20.30
C THR A 724 22.47 -18.23 21.17
N ASP A 725 22.59 -18.08 22.49
CA ASP A 725 21.94 -18.96 23.46
C ASP A 725 20.44 -19.08 23.24
N TRP A 726 19.80 -18.02 22.75
CA TRP A 726 18.37 -18.07 22.42
C TRP A 726 18.09 -18.92 21.18
N ARG A 727 18.85 -18.75 20.09
CA ARG A 727 18.63 -19.50 18.84
C ARG A 727 18.83 -20.99 19.02
N LYS A 728 19.92 -21.38 19.71
CA LYS A 728 20.16 -22.76 20.14
C LYS A 728 18.96 -23.31 20.87
N SER A 729 18.46 -22.56 21.84
CA SER A 729 17.36 -23.02 22.70
C SER A 729 16.01 -23.06 22.00
N PHE A 730 15.76 -22.11 21.09
CA PHE A 730 14.59 -22.12 20.24
C PHE A 730 14.55 -23.40 19.41
N LEU A 731 15.63 -23.68 18.68
CA LEU A 731 15.72 -24.87 17.83
C LEU A 731 15.73 -26.17 18.65
N SER A 732 16.49 -26.23 19.75
CA SER A 732 16.53 -27.40 20.63
C SER A 732 15.15 -27.75 21.19
N VAL A 733 14.42 -26.76 21.73
CA VAL A 733 13.08 -26.99 22.26
C VAL A 733 12.10 -27.36 21.15
N LEU A 734 12.21 -26.72 19.99
CA LEU A 734 11.35 -27.00 18.84
C LEU A 734 11.57 -28.43 18.31
N PHE A 735 12.82 -28.87 18.17
CA PHE A 735 13.20 -30.19 17.63
C PHE A 735 13.04 -31.34 18.62
N SER A 736 13.06 -31.07 19.93
CA SER A 736 12.87 -32.09 20.98
C SER A 736 11.41 -32.35 21.34
N ARG A 737 10.52 -31.35 21.19
CA ARG A 737 9.15 -31.45 21.70
C ARG A 737 8.14 -32.04 20.73
N CYS A 738 8.31 -31.76 19.44
CA CYS A 738 7.37 -32.22 18.43
C CYS A 738 7.98 -33.38 17.64
N ASP A 739 7.21 -34.45 17.50
CA ASP A 739 7.49 -35.44 16.46
C ASP A 739 7.19 -34.77 15.12
N TRP A 740 8.21 -34.66 14.27
CA TRP A 740 8.20 -33.89 13.02
C TRP A 740 8.02 -34.76 11.79
#